data_AF-A0A1J4SBJ9-F1
#
_entry.id   AF-A0A1J4SBJ9-F1
#
_cell.length_a   1.000
_cell.length_b   1.000
_cell.length_c   1.000
_cell.angle_alpha   90.00
_cell.angle_beta   90.00
_cell.angle_gamma   90.00
#
_symmetry.space_group_name_H-M   'P 1'
#
loop_
_entity.id
_entity.type
_entity.pdbx_description
1 polymer ?
#
loop_
_entity_poly.entity_id
_entity_poly.type
_entity_poly.pdbx_seq_one_letter_code
_entity_poly.pdbx_strand_id
1 'polypeptide(L)'
;MFILHGNWIPSKNSSGKFLFWAELTRDTPDIPLRRRKGQAKTNKFPLHPFQAKFEEIKSALISLNLSDMVKFSKEKIILLLPSTEDSKGSGLPQVSSPLIYSSDKEESSWSLAPWKVDALHLPFISTIFWLSCLPQRNEQSSDGILLGDDINFWSLVSKFGLELVARERFIPSVVEKNGNLHSRWQPVITQGDDHERFDLFCESMPASCRGFFCASEHAFSPDELVLDFLTNFIDIFVRHNLLLFIKTFSFDEDITSLWLNALSREDGEIKVSSHHKEVLKKHISSWTEPARIGKEESKWQTCLRLEEPEDMDASWKISFHLQSIEDKSLLIPVSLVWKKDESVLSLLGEEFNSVEERLLLDIAQAERLFSPLGRSLEKAVPVSSLLNKNEAYNFLKEGSWLLKECGYNVIVPCSLVGTTQIGLSLSVNPLAKPSDSNKRFFGMDSLVEFDWKIALGDETLSLEELERISRIKVPLIQMRGKWVEISEDYVQKIQKFLSQTKEQKLTLGDALRLRLRGNEEGINVVEFKLHGWMEKLSSGEEEFALEEAPSKFRGELRPYQKRGFSWLSFLAQKGLGACLADDMGLGKTIQYIALLLHHKEKEKMDRPVLLVCPTSVVGNWKREIERFSPGVKFLVHHGVERHSKKRFFEEVKNKDLVITTYSLAHRDKDDLCKVGWYGTVLDEAQNIKNPHTKQARAVREIAKGYRIALTGTPIENRLTELWSIMEFLNPGYLGSYEKFRKTLAIPIERYQDEKSSKVLQMMAQPFILRRLKTDKKIIQDLPEKQETKAYCNLTKEQVTLYQAIVKEMFTVIKGAEGITRKGLILSALTKLKQVCNHPALLLHDRSETIKRSEKLNRLCEMLEEIIAEGNKALIFTQYVEMGKILQKHLQFLFAREVLFLHGGVPRKQRDSLIDKFQKEKGPPVFVLSIKAGGLGLNLTEANYVFHYDRWWNPAVENQATDRAFRIGQKRKVIVHKFICTGTIEEKIDEMLERKKGLAESIIGSGESWITELSNDKIKEIFTLRAKDALGIEEGV
;
A
#
# COMPACT_ATOMS: atom_id res chain seq x y z
N MET A 1 -9.29 24.54 -19.30
CA MET A 1 -8.46 23.94 -18.24
C MET A 1 -7.80 25.08 -17.49
N PHE A 2 -7.54 24.92 -16.20
CA PHE A 2 -7.03 25.99 -15.34
C PHE A 2 -5.81 25.48 -14.57
N ILE A 3 -4.75 26.28 -14.49
CA ILE A 3 -3.57 25.97 -13.67
C ILE A 3 -3.50 26.98 -12.53
N LEU A 4 -3.58 26.48 -11.30
CA LEU A 4 -3.51 27.27 -10.07
C LEU A 4 -2.04 27.44 -9.65
N HIS A 5 -1.67 28.67 -9.36
CA HIS A 5 -0.34 29.09 -8.92
C HIS A 5 -0.41 29.79 -7.55
N GLY A 6 0.69 29.74 -6.81
CA GLY A 6 0.81 30.23 -5.44
C GLY A 6 2.20 30.77 -5.16
N ASN A 7 2.27 32.04 -4.75
CA ASN A 7 3.53 32.73 -4.45
C ASN A 7 3.54 33.24 -3.01
N TRP A 8 4.62 32.92 -2.29
CA TRP A 8 4.97 33.58 -1.03
C TRP A 8 5.64 34.93 -1.32
N ILE A 9 5.11 36.00 -0.73
CA ILE A 9 5.71 37.33 -0.78
C ILE A 9 6.22 37.67 0.62
N PRO A 10 7.55 37.68 0.82
CA PRO A 10 8.13 38.12 2.08
C PRO A 10 7.86 39.61 2.31
N SER A 11 7.67 40.01 3.57
CA SER A 11 7.48 41.41 3.95
C SER A 11 8.46 41.80 5.04
N LYS A 12 9.21 42.89 4.83
CA LYS A 12 10.13 43.43 5.83
C LYS A 12 9.37 44.06 7.03
N ASN A 13 8.15 44.56 6.81
CA ASN A 13 7.42 45.39 7.79
C ASN A 13 6.17 44.70 8.38
N SER A 14 5.70 43.60 7.82
CA SER A 14 4.51 42.85 8.28
C SER A 14 4.77 41.34 8.34
N SER A 15 3.76 40.51 8.62
CA SER A 15 3.80 39.10 8.22
C SER A 15 3.81 39.02 6.69
N GLY A 16 4.55 38.06 6.13
CA GLY A 16 4.52 37.81 4.69
C GLY A 16 3.14 37.35 4.24
N LYS A 17 2.90 37.39 2.93
CA LYS A 17 1.59 37.06 2.34
C LYS A 17 1.72 35.93 1.35
N PHE A 18 0.74 35.03 1.35
CA PHE A 18 0.61 34.00 0.32
C PHE A 18 -0.49 34.39 -0.67
N LEU A 19 -0.13 34.54 -1.95
CA LEU A 19 -1.04 34.97 -3.00
C LEU A 19 -1.30 33.84 -4.00
N PHE A 20 -2.58 33.64 -4.31
CA PHE A 20 -3.05 32.66 -5.29
C PHE A 20 -3.44 33.36 -6.59
N TRP A 21 -2.95 32.86 -7.72
CA TRP A 21 -3.34 33.32 -9.06
C TRP A 21 -3.45 32.13 -10.00
N ALA A 22 -3.88 32.34 -11.24
CA ALA A 22 -4.04 31.23 -12.17
C ALA A 22 -4.06 31.59 -13.65
N GLU A 23 -3.78 30.58 -14.46
CA GLU A 23 -3.81 30.63 -15.92
C GLU A 23 -4.96 29.79 -16.49
N LEU A 24 -5.64 30.31 -17.51
CA LEU A 24 -6.76 29.67 -18.20
C LEU A 24 -6.39 29.35 -19.64
N THR A 25 -6.75 28.14 -20.10
CA THR A 25 -6.74 27.81 -21.53
C THR A 25 -7.72 28.71 -22.28
N ARG A 26 -7.25 29.42 -23.31
CA ARG A 26 -8.07 30.24 -24.20
C ARG A 26 -7.56 30.12 -25.63
N ASP A 27 -8.48 29.97 -26.59
CA ASP A 27 -8.17 29.84 -28.02
C ASP A 27 -7.62 31.15 -28.63
N THR A 28 -7.93 32.30 -28.02
CA THR A 28 -7.40 33.62 -28.40
C THR A 28 -6.95 34.39 -27.17
N PRO A 29 -5.67 34.82 -27.06
CA PRO A 29 -5.21 35.63 -25.93
C PRO A 29 -5.89 37.00 -25.93
N ASP A 30 -6.24 37.51 -24.74
CA ASP A 30 -6.67 38.91 -24.55
C ASP A 30 -5.45 39.82 -24.74
N ILE A 31 -5.05 40.03 -26.00
CA ILE A 31 -3.95 40.92 -26.34
C ILE A 31 -4.41 42.35 -26.00
N PRO A 32 -3.69 43.10 -25.16
CA PRO A 32 -4.06 44.47 -24.85
C PRO A 32 -4.23 45.29 -26.14
N LEU A 33 -5.46 45.75 -26.40
CA LEU A 33 -5.80 46.53 -27.58
C LEU A 33 -4.85 47.74 -27.72
N ARG A 34 -4.30 47.84 -28.93
CA ARG A 34 -3.47 48.93 -29.47
C ARG A 34 -3.80 50.30 -28.85
N ARG A 35 -2.78 50.98 -28.31
CA ARG A 35 -2.87 52.40 -27.91
C ARG A 35 -3.31 53.23 -29.14
N ARG A 36 -4.45 53.92 -29.04
CA ARG A 36 -4.72 55.08 -29.91
C ARG A 36 -3.71 56.18 -29.56
N LYS A 37 -3.07 56.80 -30.56
CA LYS A 37 -2.19 57.98 -30.37
C LYS A 37 -2.97 59.03 -29.57
N GLY A 38 -2.52 59.35 -28.35
CA GLY A 38 -3.08 60.44 -27.54
C GLY A 38 -3.53 60.13 -26.10
N GLN A 39 -3.46 58.89 -25.60
CA GLN A 39 -3.81 58.59 -24.19
C GLN A 39 -2.62 58.70 -23.22
N ALA A 40 -2.86 59.34 -22.07
CA ALA A 40 -1.87 59.61 -21.03
C ALA A 40 -1.31 58.34 -20.36
N LYS A 41 -0.03 58.42 -19.94
CA LYS A 41 0.78 57.35 -19.31
C LYS A 41 0.28 56.96 -17.90
N THR A 42 -0.82 56.22 -17.76
CA THR A 42 -1.34 55.86 -16.42
C THR A 42 -1.20 54.39 -16.00
N ASN A 43 -0.93 53.43 -16.90
CA ASN A 43 -0.62 52.05 -16.51
C ASN A 43 0.84 51.68 -16.85
N LYS A 44 1.67 51.46 -15.82
CA LYS A 44 3.10 51.15 -15.93
C LYS A 44 3.41 49.73 -16.46
N PHE A 45 2.50 48.75 -16.29
CA PHE A 45 2.74 47.35 -16.66
C PHE A 45 1.50 46.71 -17.35
N PRO A 46 1.67 45.84 -18.36
CA PRO A 46 0.58 45.14 -19.05
C PRO A 46 -0.08 44.06 -18.17
N LEU A 47 -1.35 43.75 -18.43
CA LEU A 47 -2.08 42.65 -17.78
C LEU A 47 -1.71 41.31 -18.41
N HIS A 48 -1.55 40.25 -17.61
CA HIS A 48 -1.26 38.91 -18.12
C HIS A 48 -2.43 38.38 -18.98
N PRO A 49 -2.20 38.01 -20.25
CA PRO A 49 -3.25 37.71 -21.23
C PRO A 49 -4.00 36.41 -20.95
N PHE A 50 -3.40 35.49 -20.19
CA PHE A 50 -4.00 34.19 -19.84
C PHE A 50 -4.53 34.12 -18.40
N GLN A 51 -4.55 35.24 -17.66
CA GLN A 51 -4.96 35.21 -16.24
C GLN A 51 -6.44 34.88 -16.04
N ALA A 52 -6.74 34.18 -14.95
CA ALA A 52 -8.09 34.01 -14.44
C ALA A 52 -8.58 35.23 -13.65
N LYS A 53 -9.91 35.43 -13.62
CA LYS A 53 -10.54 36.47 -12.80
C LYS A 53 -10.67 36.01 -11.35
N PHE A 54 -10.81 36.96 -10.43
CA PHE A 54 -10.96 36.69 -8.99
C PHE A 54 -12.06 35.66 -8.64
N GLU A 55 -13.21 35.70 -9.32
CA GLU A 55 -14.33 34.79 -9.05
C GLU A 55 -13.99 33.35 -9.45
N GLU A 56 -13.25 33.18 -10.53
CA GLU A 56 -12.80 31.88 -11.03
C GLU A 56 -11.75 31.27 -10.09
N ILE A 57 -10.77 32.07 -9.64
CA ILE A 57 -9.76 31.64 -8.66
C ILE A 57 -10.43 31.23 -7.34
N LYS A 58 -11.44 31.99 -6.89
CA LYS A 58 -12.20 31.65 -5.67
C LYS A 58 -12.93 30.32 -5.82
N SER A 59 -13.60 30.10 -6.95
CA SER A 59 -14.30 28.84 -7.22
C SER A 59 -13.36 27.64 -7.27
N ALA A 60 -12.16 27.83 -7.85
CA ALA A 60 -11.13 26.80 -7.91
C ALA A 60 -10.63 26.41 -6.51
N LEU A 61 -10.36 27.38 -5.65
CA LEU A 61 -9.93 27.10 -4.27
C LEU A 61 -11.01 26.35 -3.46
N ILE A 62 -12.29 26.72 -3.61
CA ILE A 62 -13.41 26.03 -2.95
C ILE A 62 -13.54 24.58 -3.44
N SER A 63 -13.43 24.34 -4.75
CA SER A 63 -13.46 22.98 -5.32
C SER A 63 -12.31 22.10 -4.81
N LEU A 64 -11.18 22.71 -4.44
CA LEU A 64 -10.03 22.05 -3.84
C LEU A 64 -10.11 22.01 -2.29
N ASN A 65 -11.30 21.74 -1.75
CA ASN A 65 -11.56 21.55 -0.31
C ASN A 65 -11.29 22.77 0.59
N LEU A 66 -11.26 24.00 0.07
CA LEU A 66 -11.26 25.19 0.92
C LEU A 66 -12.69 25.49 1.42
N SER A 67 -12.86 25.74 2.71
CA SER A 67 -14.16 26.07 3.30
C SER A 67 -14.74 27.39 2.76
N ASP A 68 -16.04 27.40 2.45
CA ASP A 68 -16.79 28.58 1.97
C ASP A 68 -16.81 29.75 2.97
N MET A 69 -16.50 29.49 4.25
CA MET A 69 -16.55 30.50 5.32
C MET A 69 -15.28 31.38 5.41
N VAL A 70 -14.26 31.11 4.58
CA VAL A 70 -12.99 31.84 4.65
C VAL A 70 -13.12 33.21 3.97
N LYS A 71 -12.58 34.26 4.60
CA LYS A 71 -12.55 35.62 4.03
C LYS A 71 -11.43 35.76 3.02
N PHE A 72 -11.72 36.36 1.86
CA PHE A 72 -10.74 36.63 0.79
C PHE A 72 -10.49 38.13 0.64
N SER A 73 -9.24 38.50 0.37
CA SER A 73 -8.86 39.86 -0.04
C SER A 73 -8.33 39.84 -1.48
N LYS A 74 -8.75 40.81 -2.29
CA LYS A 74 -8.32 40.96 -3.69
C LYS A 74 -7.06 41.81 -3.74
N GLU A 75 -5.99 41.27 -4.29
CA GLU A 75 -4.74 42.00 -4.52
C GLU A 75 -4.29 41.84 -5.98
N LYS A 76 -3.38 42.70 -6.44
CA LYS A 76 -2.75 42.56 -7.75
C LYS A 76 -1.26 42.40 -7.56
N ILE A 77 -0.69 41.35 -8.11
CA ILE A 77 0.74 41.06 -8.07
C ILE A 77 1.37 41.40 -9.42
N ILE A 78 2.64 41.76 -9.41
CA ILE A 78 3.44 41.91 -10.63
C ILE A 78 4.41 40.73 -10.67
N LEU A 79 4.36 39.94 -11.72
CA LEU A 79 5.25 38.81 -11.96
C LEU A 79 6.22 39.12 -13.09
N LEU A 80 7.48 38.76 -12.94
CA LEU A 80 8.49 38.75 -13.98
C LEU A 80 8.45 37.37 -14.66
N LEU A 81 7.96 37.34 -15.90
CA LEU A 81 7.81 36.11 -16.67
C LEU A 81 8.67 36.17 -17.93
N PRO A 82 9.32 35.05 -18.34
CA PRO A 82 9.97 34.97 -19.64
C PRO A 82 8.99 35.35 -20.73
N SER A 83 9.34 36.30 -21.58
CA SER A 83 8.48 36.82 -22.64
C SER A 83 9.26 36.90 -23.95
N THR A 84 8.59 36.64 -25.06
CA THR A 84 9.19 36.72 -26.40
C THR A 84 9.40 38.17 -26.80
N GLU A 85 10.55 38.51 -27.40
CA GLU A 85 10.73 39.83 -28.00
C GLU A 85 10.18 39.86 -29.42
N ASP A 86 9.07 40.57 -29.63
CA ASP A 86 8.63 40.93 -30.97
C ASP A 86 9.18 42.32 -31.33
N SER A 87 9.57 42.53 -32.59
CA SER A 87 10.19 43.77 -33.14
C SER A 87 9.40 45.07 -32.90
N LYS A 88 8.22 44.98 -32.28
CA LYS A 88 7.24 46.03 -32.01
C LYS A 88 6.83 46.15 -30.53
N GLY A 89 7.47 45.42 -29.61
CA GLY A 89 7.26 45.54 -28.15
C GLY A 89 5.97 44.90 -27.61
N SER A 90 5.42 43.91 -28.33
CA SER A 90 4.17 43.21 -28.00
C SER A 90 4.40 41.70 -27.83
N GLY A 91 5.39 41.33 -27.03
CA GLY A 91 5.70 39.94 -26.68
C GLY A 91 4.59 39.26 -25.89
N LEU A 92 4.46 37.93 -26.05
CA LEU A 92 3.62 37.10 -25.18
C LEU A 92 4.47 36.49 -24.06
N PRO A 93 3.92 36.36 -22.83
CA PRO A 93 4.59 35.63 -21.76
C PRO A 93 4.60 34.13 -22.07
N GLN A 94 5.64 33.45 -21.63
CA GLN A 94 5.69 31.99 -21.57
C GLN A 94 4.64 31.51 -20.58
N VAL A 95 3.70 30.70 -21.06
CA VAL A 95 2.69 30.05 -20.21
C VAL A 95 3.31 28.88 -19.45
N SER A 96 2.76 28.55 -18.28
CA SER A 96 3.27 27.49 -17.41
C SER A 96 3.15 26.08 -18.01
N SER A 97 2.28 25.88 -19.00
CA SER A 97 2.09 24.60 -19.67
C SER A 97 1.75 24.79 -21.16
N PRO A 98 2.28 23.94 -22.06
CA PRO A 98 1.88 23.93 -23.47
C PRO A 98 0.40 23.60 -23.68
N LEU A 99 -0.28 23.06 -22.65
CA LEU A 99 -1.73 22.84 -22.65
C LEU A 99 -2.56 24.13 -22.54
N ILE A 100 -1.95 25.24 -22.12
CA ILE A 100 -2.61 26.54 -22.05
C ILE A 100 -2.53 27.25 -23.40
N TYR A 101 -1.34 27.22 -24.02
CA TYR A 101 -1.07 27.83 -25.31
C TYR A 101 0.23 27.23 -25.88
N SER A 102 0.21 26.77 -27.13
CA SER A 102 1.40 26.34 -27.88
C SER A 102 1.64 27.30 -29.04
N SER A 103 2.89 27.74 -29.22
CA SER A 103 3.29 28.59 -30.35
C SER A 103 4.34 27.87 -31.19
N ASP A 104 4.06 27.66 -32.48
CA ASP A 104 4.96 27.01 -33.46
C ASP A 104 6.18 27.85 -33.87
N LYS A 105 6.58 28.86 -33.08
CA LYS A 105 7.70 29.75 -33.42
C LYS A 105 8.94 29.36 -32.62
N GLU A 106 9.83 28.61 -33.27
CA GLU A 106 11.05 28.03 -32.67
C GLU A 106 12.23 29.00 -32.49
N GLU A 107 12.14 30.27 -32.87
CA GLU A 107 13.26 31.22 -32.72
C GLU A 107 12.77 32.60 -32.23
N SER A 108 12.75 32.81 -30.91
CA SER A 108 12.57 34.16 -30.31
C SER A 108 13.59 34.35 -29.18
N SER A 109 14.20 35.54 -29.09
CA SER A 109 14.95 35.94 -27.89
C SER A 109 13.98 36.09 -26.72
N TRP A 110 14.31 35.48 -25.58
CA TRP A 110 13.53 35.54 -24.36
C TRP A 110 14.12 36.60 -23.42
N SER A 111 13.27 37.49 -22.91
CA SER A 111 13.64 38.42 -21.84
C SER A 111 12.59 38.42 -20.72
N LEU A 112 13.00 38.71 -19.49
CA LEU A 112 12.07 38.81 -18.36
C LEU A 112 11.28 40.11 -18.46
N ALA A 113 9.96 40.02 -18.61
CA ALA A 113 9.07 41.17 -18.67
C ALA A 113 8.08 41.17 -17.49
N PRO A 114 7.76 42.35 -16.91
CA PRO A 114 6.79 42.46 -15.83
C PRO A 114 5.34 42.40 -16.33
N TRP A 115 4.55 41.49 -15.77
CA TRP A 115 3.13 41.28 -16.05
C TRP A 115 2.29 41.44 -14.79
N LYS A 116 1.15 42.11 -14.92
CA LYS A 116 0.21 42.33 -13.81
C LYS A 116 -0.84 41.22 -13.79
N VAL A 117 -0.99 40.56 -12.63
CA VAL A 117 -1.89 39.43 -12.41
C VAL A 117 -2.84 39.72 -11.24
N ASP A 118 -4.11 39.37 -11.42
CA ASP A 118 -5.13 39.39 -10.38
C ASP A 118 -4.94 38.18 -9.44
N ALA A 119 -4.77 38.45 -8.13
CA ALA A 119 -4.45 37.43 -7.13
C ALA A 119 -5.36 37.50 -5.90
N LEU A 120 -5.65 36.34 -5.30
CA LEU A 120 -6.40 36.22 -4.05
C LEU A 120 -5.44 35.99 -2.88
N HIS A 121 -5.61 36.80 -1.84
CA HIS A 121 -4.93 36.64 -0.56
C HIS A 121 -5.89 36.02 0.46
N LEU A 122 -5.40 35.00 1.17
CA LEU A 122 -6.09 34.28 2.22
C LEU A 122 -5.38 34.51 3.57
N PRO A 123 -6.09 34.45 4.71
CA PRO A 123 -5.45 34.37 6.02
C PRO A 123 -4.43 33.23 6.02
N PHE A 124 -3.23 33.49 6.51
CA PHE A 124 -2.12 32.55 6.37
C PHE A 124 -2.39 31.23 7.09
N ILE A 125 -3.08 31.24 8.23
CA ILE A 125 -3.50 30.01 8.91
C ILE A 125 -4.40 29.12 8.03
N SER A 126 -5.34 29.69 7.28
CA SER A 126 -6.18 28.95 6.34
C SER A 126 -5.37 28.41 5.16
N THR A 127 -4.37 29.18 4.72
CA THR A 127 -3.42 28.77 3.67
C THR A 127 -2.61 27.56 4.13
N ILE A 128 -2.09 27.56 5.36
CA ILE A 128 -1.33 26.45 5.96
C ILE A 128 -2.15 25.16 5.97
N PHE A 129 -3.37 25.21 6.51
CA PHE A 129 -4.23 24.04 6.56
C PHE A 129 -4.57 23.52 5.15
N TRP A 130 -4.82 24.43 4.22
CA TRP A 130 -5.12 24.05 2.84
C TRP A 130 -3.92 23.40 2.14
N LEU A 131 -2.73 24.02 2.17
CA LEU A 131 -1.50 23.49 1.56
C LEU A 131 -1.12 22.11 2.14
N SER A 132 -1.36 21.90 3.44
CA SER A 132 -1.05 20.65 4.14
C SER A 132 -1.98 19.50 3.72
N CYS A 133 -3.21 19.80 3.32
CA CYS A 133 -4.23 18.83 2.90
C CYS A 133 -4.15 18.47 1.41
N LEU A 134 -3.29 19.14 0.63
CA LEU A 134 -3.13 18.83 -0.79
C LEU A 134 -2.45 17.47 -1.03
N PRO A 135 -2.93 16.68 -2.01
CA PRO A 135 -2.29 15.42 -2.39
C PRO A 135 -0.87 15.64 -2.94
N GLN A 136 0.06 14.71 -2.68
CA GLN A 136 1.47 14.83 -3.09
C GLN A 136 1.73 14.60 -4.59
N ARG A 137 0.71 14.15 -5.34
CA ARG A 137 0.79 14.01 -6.80
C ARG A 137 -0.42 14.68 -7.40
N ASN A 138 -0.23 15.28 -8.58
CA ASN A 138 -1.29 15.72 -9.49
C ASN A 138 -2.13 14.50 -9.93
N GLU A 139 -2.87 13.89 -9.00
CA GLU A 139 -4.05 13.13 -9.33
C GLU A 139 -4.99 14.12 -9.99
N GLN A 140 -5.16 14.02 -11.31
CA GLN A 140 -6.05 14.87 -12.09
C GLN A 140 -7.35 15.06 -11.33
N SER A 141 -7.53 16.26 -10.76
CA SER A 141 -8.77 16.63 -10.10
C SER A 141 -9.86 16.56 -11.18
N SER A 142 -11.02 16.01 -10.83
CA SER A 142 -12.15 15.80 -11.74
C SER A 142 -12.69 17.09 -12.37
N ASP A 143 -12.21 18.25 -11.92
CA ASP A 143 -12.75 19.57 -12.23
C ASP A 143 -11.90 20.35 -13.23
N GLY A 144 -10.86 19.73 -13.82
CA GLY A 144 -10.02 20.36 -14.85
C GLY A 144 -9.07 21.45 -14.30
N ILE A 145 -8.77 21.38 -13.01
CA ILE A 145 -7.83 22.24 -12.29
C ILE A 145 -6.52 21.47 -12.06
N LEU A 146 -5.42 21.99 -12.59
CA LEU A 146 -4.08 21.52 -12.27
C LEU A 146 -3.44 22.43 -11.22
N LEU A 147 -2.62 21.82 -10.35
CA LEU A 147 -1.75 22.57 -9.45
C LEU A 147 -0.41 22.79 -10.14
N GLY A 148 0.04 24.04 -10.17
CA GLY A 148 1.38 24.40 -10.61
C GLY A 148 2.46 23.86 -9.69
N ASP A 149 3.68 23.74 -10.21
CA ASP A 149 4.83 23.22 -9.46
C ASP A 149 5.18 24.07 -8.24
N ASP A 150 4.84 25.37 -8.28
CA ASP A 150 4.97 26.31 -7.17
C ASP A 150 4.06 25.96 -5.99
N ILE A 151 2.79 25.64 -6.23
CA ILE A 151 1.88 25.19 -5.15
C ILE A 151 2.33 23.86 -4.57
N ASN A 152 2.76 22.93 -5.44
CA ASN A 152 3.27 21.63 -4.99
C ASN A 152 4.51 21.81 -4.11
N PHE A 153 5.43 22.70 -4.49
CA PHE A 153 6.59 23.06 -3.69
C PHE A 153 6.18 23.60 -2.32
N TRP A 154 5.32 24.63 -2.26
CA TRP A 154 4.88 25.21 -0.98
C TRP A 154 4.06 24.23 -0.12
N SER A 155 3.36 23.26 -0.73
CA SER A 155 2.71 22.15 0.00
C SER A 155 3.74 21.25 0.69
N LEU A 156 4.82 20.90 0.00
CA LEU A 156 5.90 20.09 0.59
C LEU A 156 6.62 20.85 1.71
N VAL A 157 6.93 22.13 1.52
CA VAL A 157 7.52 22.98 2.56
C VAL A 157 6.58 23.12 3.76
N SER A 158 5.27 23.23 3.54
CA SER A 158 4.27 23.27 4.63
C SER A 158 4.24 21.96 5.44
N LYS A 159 4.33 20.81 4.77
CA LYS A 159 4.41 19.49 5.42
C LYS A 159 5.69 19.33 6.22
N PHE A 160 6.81 19.82 5.71
CA PHE A 160 8.06 19.89 6.46
C PHE A 160 7.93 20.79 7.70
N GLY A 161 7.27 21.95 7.58
CA GLY A 161 6.92 22.80 8.73
C GLY A 161 6.08 22.09 9.79
N LEU A 162 5.07 21.29 9.39
CA LEU A 162 4.30 20.46 10.33
C LEU A 162 5.13 19.37 10.99
N GLU A 163 6.06 18.75 10.25
CA GLU A 163 6.99 17.75 10.80
C GLU A 163 7.90 18.37 11.87
N LEU A 164 8.44 19.56 11.61
CA LEU A 164 9.22 20.31 12.60
C LEU A 164 8.38 20.61 13.86
N VAL A 165 7.13 21.05 13.70
CA VAL A 165 6.24 21.30 14.86
C VAL A 165 5.91 20.01 15.61
N ALA A 166 5.62 18.91 14.91
CA ALA A 166 5.29 17.63 15.52
C ALA A 166 6.47 17.00 16.29
N ARG A 167 7.70 17.32 15.88
CA ARG A 167 8.95 16.96 16.57
C ARG A 167 9.40 18.03 17.58
N GLU A 168 8.59 19.06 17.83
CA GLU A 168 8.88 20.14 18.78
C GLU A 168 10.16 20.95 18.44
N ARG A 169 10.51 21.05 17.16
CA ARG A 169 11.71 21.72 16.61
C ARG A 169 11.50 23.22 16.39
N PHE A 170 11.13 23.95 17.43
CA PHE A 170 10.98 25.40 17.35
C PHE A 170 11.31 26.09 18.67
N ILE A 171 11.82 27.32 18.59
CA ILE A 171 12.24 28.11 19.75
C ILE A 171 11.65 29.51 19.70
N PRO A 172 11.39 30.14 20.85
CA PRO A 172 10.95 31.53 20.88
C PRO A 172 12.15 32.46 20.65
N SER A 173 11.88 33.61 20.05
CA SER A 173 12.88 34.58 19.60
C SER A 173 12.28 35.98 19.59
N VAL A 174 13.11 36.99 19.37
CA VAL A 174 12.70 38.39 19.30
C VAL A 174 13.30 39.08 18.07
N VAL A 175 12.48 39.89 17.39
CA VAL A 175 12.85 40.66 16.21
C VAL A 175 12.50 42.11 16.42
N GLU A 176 13.29 42.99 15.85
CA GLU A 176 12.95 44.40 15.78
C GLU A 176 12.21 44.70 14.47
N LYS A 177 10.99 45.23 14.56
CA LYS A 177 10.21 45.74 13.43
C LYS A 177 9.76 47.16 13.73
N ASN A 178 10.04 48.12 12.83
CA ASN A 178 9.67 49.53 12.97
C ASN A 178 10.05 50.18 14.32
N GLY A 179 11.18 49.76 14.91
CA GLY A 179 11.67 50.26 16.20
C GLY A 179 11.00 49.64 17.44
N ASN A 180 10.06 48.70 17.28
CA ASN A 180 9.46 47.93 18.38
C ASN A 180 9.96 46.47 18.35
N LEU A 181 10.04 45.84 19.52
CA LEU A 181 10.38 44.42 19.62
C LEU A 181 9.12 43.58 19.42
N HIS A 182 9.25 42.53 18.63
CA HIS A 182 8.22 41.53 18.42
C HIS A 182 8.74 40.15 18.80
N SER A 183 8.02 39.45 19.67
CA SER A 183 8.24 38.03 19.93
C SER A 183 7.84 37.23 18.70
N ARG A 184 8.61 36.19 18.34
CA ARG A 184 8.27 35.20 17.30
C ARG A 184 8.74 33.81 17.66
N TRP A 185 8.05 32.77 17.20
CA TRP A 185 8.59 31.41 17.16
C TRP A 185 9.39 31.20 15.88
N GLN A 186 10.52 30.51 15.97
CA GLN A 186 11.39 30.22 14.83
C GLN A 186 11.66 28.72 14.72
N PRO A 187 11.78 28.19 13.49
CA PRO A 187 12.26 26.82 13.28
C PRO A 187 13.66 26.64 13.85
N VAL A 188 13.91 25.46 14.39
CA VAL A 188 15.26 24.96 14.63
C VAL A 188 15.58 23.95 13.55
N ILE A 189 16.49 24.31 12.64
CA ILE A 189 17.00 23.41 11.61
C ILE A 189 18.42 23.03 12.04
N THR A 190 18.56 21.86 12.65
CA THR A 190 19.85 21.34 13.11
C THR A 190 20.63 20.69 11.98
N GLN A 191 21.96 20.55 12.15
CA GLN A 191 22.80 19.83 11.19
C GLN A 191 22.41 18.34 11.13
N GLY A 192 22.41 17.76 9.92
CA GLY A 192 21.95 16.39 9.65
C GLY A 192 20.78 16.34 8.65
N ASP A 193 19.89 15.36 8.81
CA ASP A 193 18.79 15.09 7.86
C ASP A 193 17.87 16.31 7.61
N ASP A 194 17.63 17.14 8.61
CA ASP A 194 16.74 18.31 8.49
C ASP A 194 17.40 19.44 7.66
N HIS A 195 18.74 19.60 7.76
CA HIS A 195 19.51 20.54 6.93
C HIS A 195 19.64 20.06 5.49
N GLU A 196 19.96 18.77 5.29
CA GLU A 196 20.04 18.17 3.94
C GLU A 196 18.69 18.31 3.19
N ARG A 197 17.57 18.17 3.89
CA ARG A 197 16.23 18.42 3.33
C ARG A 197 15.97 19.90 3.03
N PHE A 198 16.42 20.81 3.90
CA PHE A 198 16.31 22.25 3.68
C PHE A 198 17.10 22.67 2.43
N ASP A 199 18.31 22.17 2.26
CA ASP A 199 19.15 22.41 1.08
C ASP A 199 18.48 21.86 -0.18
N LEU A 200 17.93 20.64 -0.10
CA LEU A 200 17.17 20.05 -1.20
C LEU A 200 15.98 20.92 -1.61
N PHE A 201 15.25 21.54 -0.67
CA PHE A 201 14.20 22.51 -0.99
C PHE A 201 14.74 23.78 -1.66
N CYS A 202 15.90 24.26 -1.24
CA CYS A 202 16.53 25.44 -1.83
C CYS A 202 17.00 25.18 -3.27
N GLU A 203 17.60 24.01 -3.52
CA GLU A 203 18.08 23.58 -4.84
C GLU A 203 16.92 23.26 -5.80
N SER A 204 15.86 22.62 -5.29
CA SER A 204 14.70 22.21 -6.11
C SER A 204 13.62 23.27 -6.27
N MET A 205 13.82 24.49 -5.76
CA MET A 205 12.83 25.57 -5.81
C MET A 205 12.46 25.92 -7.26
N PRO A 206 11.17 25.80 -7.65
CA PRO A 206 10.70 26.23 -8.96
C PRO A 206 10.99 27.72 -9.20
N ALA A 207 11.45 28.06 -10.41
CA ALA A 207 11.75 29.46 -10.76
C ALA A 207 10.53 30.39 -10.63
N SER A 208 9.32 29.86 -10.84
CA SER A 208 8.05 30.56 -10.67
C SER A 208 7.82 31.09 -9.25
N CYS A 209 8.36 30.42 -8.21
CA CYS A 209 8.29 30.90 -6.83
C CYS A 209 9.00 32.24 -6.63
N ARG A 210 10.05 32.51 -7.42
CA ARG A 210 10.87 33.74 -7.37
C ARG A 210 10.45 34.80 -8.40
N GLY A 211 9.46 34.49 -9.22
CA GLY A 211 9.04 35.32 -10.35
C GLY A 211 8.25 36.57 -9.96
N PHE A 212 8.30 37.08 -8.73
CA PHE A 212 7.56 38.29 -8.34
C PHE A 212 8.45 39.54 -8.38
N PHE A 213 7.87 40.66 -8.80
CA PHE A 213 8.58 41.94 -8.85
C PHE A 213 8.65 42.56 -7.46
N CYS A 214 9.86 42.70 -6.92
CA CYS A 214 10.11 43.46 -5.70
C CYS A 214 10.61 44.87 -6.07
N ALA A 215 10.02 45.92 -5.50
CA ALA A 215 10.46 47.29 -5.74
C ALA A 215 11.79 47.63 -5.06
N SER A 216 12.26 46.80 -4.12
CA SER A 216 13.59 46.92 -3.52
C SER A 216 14.64 46.26 -4.40
N GLU A 217 15.83 46.86 -4.50
CA GLU A 217 16.97 46.43 -5.34
C GLU A 217 17.55 45.03 -5.00
N HIS A 218 17.00 44.32 -4.01
CA HIS A 218 17.49 43.02 -3.55
C HIS A 218 16.55 41.88 -3.98
N ALA A 219 17.07 40.93 -4.76
CA ALA A 219 16.37 39.69 -5.07
C ALA A 219 16.58 38.68 -3.94
N PHE A 220 15.50 38.10 -3.43
CA PHE A 220 15.58 37.11 -2.35
C PHE A 220 16.19 35.80 -2.87
N SER A 221 17.13 35.24 -2.12
CA SER A 221 17.68 33.92 -2.39
C SER A 221 16.67 32.80 -1.99
N PRO A 222 16.80 31.58 -2.55
CA PRO A 222 15.91 30.47 -2.19
C PRO A 222 15.88 30.17 -0.69
N ASP A 223 17.04 30.21 -0.03
CA ASP A 223 17.19 29.97 1.40
C ASP A 223 16.46 31.03 2.23
N GLU A 224 16.55 32.31 1.84
CA GLU A 224 15.80 33.39 2.49
C GLU A 224 14.29 33.19 2.38
N LEU A 225 13.80 32.77 1.21
CA LEU A 225 12.37 32.57 0.97
C LEU A 225 11.81 31.37 1.73
N VAL A 226 12.49 30.22 1.70
CA VAL A 226 12.05 29.02 2.42
C VAL A 226 12.11 29.27 3.93
N LEU A 227 13.19 29.87 4.42
CA LEU A 227 13.35 30.16 5.84
C LEU A 227 12.33 31.20 6.34
N ASP A 228 12.06 32.26 5.57
CA ASP A 228 11.04 33.25 5.91
C ASP A 228 9.65 32.62 5.93
N PHE A 229 9.30 31.79 4.92
CA PHE A 229 8.04 31.06 4.90
C PHE A 229 7.89 30.12 6.11
N LEU A 230 8.89 29.28 6.40
CA LEU A 230 8.89 28.37 7.55
C LEU A 230 8.81 29.11 8.88
N THR A 231 9.49 30.25 9.00
CA THR A 231 9.43 31.10 10.21
C THR A 231 8.02 31.64 10.43
N ASN A 232 7.38 32.21 9.39
CA ASN A 232 6.01 32.70 9.49
C ASN A 232 5.02 31.53 9.71
N PHE A 233 5.27 30.38 9.10
CA PHE A 233 4.46 29.16 9.24
C PHE A 233 4.41 28.73 10.70
N ILE A 234 5.57 28.50 11.32
CA ILE A 234 5.67 28.01 12.69
C ILE A 234 5.14 29.05 13.66
N ASP A 235 5.50 30.33 13.50
CA ASP A 235 5.03 31.40 14.38
C ASP A 235 3.50 31.49 14.42
N ILE A 236 2.85 31.50 13.27
CA ILE A 236 1.39 31.61 13.18
C ILE A 236 0.70 30.31 13.63
N PHE A 237 1.24 29.14 13.25
CA PHE A 237 0.67 27.85 13.61
C PHE A 237 0.74 27.60 15.12
N VAL A 238 1.89 27.86 15.74
CA VAL A 238 2.10 27.69 17.19
C VAL A 238 1.22 28.66 17.97
N ARG A 239 1.16 29.96 17.61
CA ARG A 239 0.28 30.94 18.25
C ARG A 239 -1.19 30.56 18.17
N HIS A 240 -1.65 30.17 16.97
CA HIS A 240 -3.04 29.81 16.75
C HIS A 240 -3.49 28.66 17.66
N ASN A 241 -2.62 27.65 17.82
CA ASN A 241 -2.92 26.52 18.69
C ASN A 241 -2.73 26.85 20.19
N LEU A 242 -1.73 27.65 20.57
CA LEU A 242 -1.55 28.09 21.96
C LEU A 242 -2.76 28.89 22.49
N LEU A 243 -3.35 29.75 21.65
CA LEU A 243 -4.56 30.53 21.98
C LEU A 243 -5.79 29.66 22.25
N LEU A 244 -5.84 28.43 21.71
CA LEU A 244 -6.92 27.47 22.01
C LEU A 244 -6.81 26.89 23.42
N PHE A 245 -5.60 26.84 24.00
CA PHE A 245 -5.32 26.20 25.29
C PHE A 245 -5.09 27.19 26.44
N ILE A 246 -4.61 28.40 26.16
CA ILE A 246 -4.20 29.36 27.19
C ILE A 246 -5.04 30.63 27.07
N LYS A 247 -5.93 30.90 28.04
CA LYS A 247 -6.81 32.07 28.02
C LYS A 247 -6.13 33.40 28.38
N THR A 248 -5.01 33.36 29.08
CA THR A 248 -4.03 34.43 29.33
C THR A 248 -3.14 33.90 30.44
N PHE A 249 -1.82 34.06 30.33
CA PHE A 249 -0.99 33.81 31.50
C PHE A 249 -1.12 35.01 32.45
N SER A 250 -1.58 34.74 33.67
CA SER A 250 -1.51 35.67 34.79
C SER A 250 -0.09 35.69 35.31
N PHE A 251 0.76 36.52 34.70
CA PHE A 251 2.12 36.74 35.18
C PHE A 251 2.23 38.15 35.76
N ASP A 252 3.09 38.35 36.77
CA ASP A 252 3.44 39.66 37.32
C ASP A 252 3.99 40.60 36.21
N GLU A 253 3.99 41.93 36.44
CA GLU A 253 4.48 42.97 35.50
C GLU A 253 6.02 42.94 35.24
N ASP A 254 6.63 41.76 35.22
CA ASP A 254 8.03 41.58 34.83
C ASP A 254 8.20 41.57 33.29
N ILE A 255 9.39 41.94 32.82
CA ILE A 255 9.73 42.01 31.38
C ILE A 255 9.62 40.63 30.73
N THR A 256 9.97 39.57 31.46
CA THR A 256 9.84 38.17 31.03
C THR A 256 8.38 37.81 30.77
N SER A 257 7.49 38.25 31.65
CA SER A 257 6.04 38.07 31.54
C SER A 257 5.45 38.77 30.33
N LEU A 258 5.90 40.00 30.04
CA LEU A 258 5.51 40.74 28.84
C LEU A 258 5.96 40.02 27.57
N TRP A 259 7.17 39.46 27.56
CA TRP A 259 7.67 38.67 26.43
C TRP A 259 6.90 37.36 26.23
N LEU A 260 6.63 36.61 27.30
CA LEU A 260 5.84 35.36 27.26
C LEU A 260 4.40 35.62 26.82
N ASN A 261 3.77 36.68 27.32
CA ASN A 261 2.44 37.10 26.86
C ASN A 261 2.48 37.50 25.38
N ALA A 262 3.51 38.23 24.94
CA ALA A 262 3.67 38.59 23.54
C ALA A 262 3.88 37.36 22.63
N LEU A 263 4.42 36.23 23.10
CA LEU A 263 4.53 34.99 22.31
C LEU A 263 3.18 34.31 22.01
N SER A 264 2.12 34.67 22.75
CA SER A 264 0.78 34.10 22.56
C SER A 264 -0.17 35.01 21.75
N ARG A 265 0.10 36.32 21.66
CA ARG A 265 -0.76 37.29 20.96
C ARG A 265 -0.51 37.32 19.45
N GLU A 266 -1.50 37.74 18.65
CA GLU A 266 -1.34 37.85 17.19
C GLU A 266 -0.41 39.01 16.75
N ASP A 267 -0.34 40.09 17.53
CA ASP A 267 0.51 41.27 17.26
C ASP A 267 1.99 41.03 17.60
N GLY A 268 2.26 40.15 18.56
CA GLY A 268 3.59 39.79 19.03
C GLY A 268 4.38 40.94 19.64
N GLU A 269 3.79 42.13 19.81
CA GLU A 269 4.48 43.36 20.17
C GLU A 269 4.83 43.42 21.66
N ILE A 270 6.08 43.75 21.96
CA ILE A 270 6.60 43.99 23.30
C ILE A 270 6.82 45.50 23.49
N LYS A 271 5.98 46.12 24.32
CA LYS A 271 6.09 47.55 24.66
C LYS A 271 7.02 47.73 25.86
N VAL A 272 8.30 47.98 25.59
CA VAL A 272 9.35 48.20 26.61
C VAL A 272 10.25 49.37 26.23
N SER A 273 10.94 49.99 27.20
CA SER A 273 11.91 51.07 26.97
C SER A 273 13.16 50.58 26.24
N SER A 274 13.88 51.48 25.55
CA SER A 274 15.02 51.13 24.69
C SER A 274 16.13 50.34 25.40
N HIS A 275 16.41 50.64 26.67
CA HIS A 275 17.40 49.91 27.46
C HIS A 275 16.98 48.44 27.72
N HIS A 276 15.71 48.21 28.08
CA HIS A 276 15.19 46.86 28.29
C HIS A 276 15.07 46.07 26.98
N LYS A 277 14.97 46.73 25.81
CA LYS A 277 14.99 46.07 24.51
C LYS A 277 16.32 45.34 24.26
N GLU A 278 17.44 46.03 24.48
CA GLU A 278 18.78 45.46 24.25
C GLU A 278 19.09 44.32 25.22
N VAL A 279 18.74 44.49 26.50
CA VAL A 279 18.91 43.46 27.53
C VAL A 279 18.14 42.19 27.16
N LEU A 280 16.85 42.31 26.85
CA LEU A 280 16.00 41.17 26.50
C LEU A 280 16.51 40.45 25.22
N LYS A 281 16.89 41.22 24.19
CA LYS A 281 17.44 40.67 22.94
C LYS A 281 18.71 39.87 23.21
N LYS A 282 19.63 40.40 24.02
CA LYS A 282 20.91 39.75 24.37
C LYS A 282 20.71 38.48 25.22
N HIS A 283 19.81 38.50 26.19
CA HIS A 283 19.50 37.33 27.01
C HIS A 283 18.87 36.20 26.18
N ILE A 284 17.90 36.52 25.33
CA ILE A 284 17.23 35.52 24.51
C ILE A 284 18.17 34.98 23.43
N SER A 285 18.99 35.83 22.81
CA SER A 285 19.99 35.37 21.84
C SER A 285 20.99 34.42 22.49
N SER A 286 21.52 34.75 23.67
CA SER A 286 22.46 33.89 24.41
C SER A 286 21.82 32.58 24.88
N TRP A 287 20.55 32.60 25.28
CA TRP A 287 19.84 31.39 25.69
C TRP A 287 19.52 30.46 24.52
N THR A 288 19.23 31.03 23.34
CA THR A 288 18.86 30.26 22.13
C THR A 288 20.04 29.88 21.25
N GLU A 289 21.22 30.45 21.49
CA GLU A 289 22.46 30.21 20.75
C GLU A 289 22.82 28.72 20.61
N PRO A 290 22.75 27.89 21.67
CA PRO A 290 23.14 26.47 21.56
C PRO A 290 22.24 25.66 20.62
N ALA A 291 20.98 26.07 20.45
CA ALA A 291 20.04 25.43 19.55
C ALA A 291 20.16 25.93 18.10
N ARG A 292 20.96 26.97 17.84
CA ARG A 292 21.16 27.57 16.51
C ARG A 292 22.50 27.20 15.87
N ILE A 293 23.31 26.39 16.56
CA ILE A 293 24.57 25.89 16.02
C ILE A 293 24.27 25.04 14.80
N GLY A 294 24.70 25.56 13.66
CA GLY A 294 24.37 25.04 12.34
C GLY A 294 24.52 26.06 11.21
N LYS A 295 24.71 27.34 11.54
CA LYS A 295 24.78 28.45 10.55
C LYS A 295 26.13 29.13 10.37
N GLU A 296 27.24 28.52 10.76
CA GLU A 296 28.56 29.03 10.40
C GLU A 296 29.28 28.06 9.47
N GLU A 297 29.69 28.62 8.33
CA GLU A 297 30.42 28.09 7.16
C GLU A 297 31.71 27.32 7.54
N SER A 298 31.58 26.24 8.30
CA SER A 298 32.70 25.36 8.65
C SER A 298 32.45 24.00 8.03
N LYS A 299 33.47 23.46 7.37
CA LYS A 299 33.45 22.09 6.83
C LYS A 299 33.56 21.01 7.91
N TRP A 300 33.71 21.43 9.17
CA TRP A 300 34.03 20.57 10.30
C TRP A 300 33.04 20.72 11.46
N GLN A 301 32.69 19.60 12.09
CA GLN A 301 31.81 19.51 13.24
C GLN A 301 32.46 18.72 14.40
N THR A 302 32.09 19.07 15.63
CA THR A 302 32.57 18.36 16.83
C THR A 302 31.87 17.02 16.99
N CYS A 303 32.66 15.96 17.15
CA CYS A 303 32.20 14.59 17.32
C CYS A 303 32.65 14.02 18.68
N LEU A 304 31.70 13.44 19.40
CA LEU A 304 31.88 12.81 20.70
C LEU A 304 31.91 11.28 20.51
N ARG A 305 33.05 10.65 20.77
CA ARG A 305 33.18 9.19 20.66
C ARG A 305 33.26 8.57 22.05
N LEU A 306 32.34 7.67 22.37
CA LEU A 306 32.44 6.85 23.57
C LEU A 306 33.39 5.66 23.33
N GLU A 307 34.44 5.56 24.14
CA GLU A 307 35.42 4.48 24.15
C GLU A 307 35.13 3.50 25.28
N GLU A 308 35.13 2.21 24.96
CA GLU A 308 34.98 1.13 25.94
C GLU A 308 36.30 0.91 26.70
N PRO A 309 36.26 0.75 28.03
CA PRO A 309 37.44 0.37 28.80
C PRO A 309 37.85 -1.08 28.50
N GLU A 310 39.16 -1.33 28.44
CA GLU A 310 39.74 -2.68 28.22
C GLU A 310 39.51 -3.60 29.44
N ASP A 311 39.56 -3.03 30.66
CA ASP A 311 39.39 -3.75 31.93
C ASP A 311 38.09 -3.37 32.67
N MET A 312 37.55 -4.30 33.46
CA MET A 312 36.35 -4.11 34.31
C MET A 312 36.47 -2.97 35.33
N ASP A 313 37.69 -2.65 35.77
CA ASP A 313 37.95 -1.59 36.76
C ASP A 313 38.37 -0.26 36.13
N ALA A 314 38.56 -0.22 34.80
CA ALA A 314 38.91 1.00 34.09
C ALA A 314 37.68 1.90 33.86
N SER A 315 37.93 3.22 33.83
CA SER A 315 36.89 4.23 33.62
C SER A 315 36.53 4.33 32.13
N TRP A 316 35.26 4.55 31.84
CA TRP A 316 34.79 4.86 30.48
C TRP A 316 35.34 6.22 30.05
N LYS A 317 35.50 6.44 28.75
CA LYS A 317 36.06 7.69 28.23
C LYS A 317 35.26 8.19 27.04
N ILE A 318 34.94 9.48 27.04
CA ILE A 318 34.47 10.19 25.83
C ILE A 318 35.66 10.94 25.25
N SER A 319 36.06 10.59 24.04
CA SER A 319 37.12 11.25 23.27
C SER A 319 36.52 12.24 22.26
N PHE A 320 37.15 13.42 22.17
CA PHE A 320 36.70 14.49 21.27
C PHE A 320 37.41 14.38 19.91
N HIS A 321 36.64 14.49 18.85
CA HIS A 321 37.10 14.42 17.46
C HIS A 321 36.49 15.56 16.64
N LEU A 322 37.18 15.97 15.60
CA LEU A 322 36.65 16.81 14.52
C LEU A 322 36.29 15.90 13.35
N GLN A 323 35.08 16.06 12.81
CA GLN A 323 34.59 15.27 11.70
C GLN A 323 34.24 16.19 10.52
N SER A 324 34.53 15.74 9.30
CA SER A 324 34.11 16.46 8.10
C SER A 324 32.61 16.28 7.84
N ILE A 325 31.93 17.35 7.40
CA ILE A 325 30.52 17.32 6.97
C ILE A 325 30.37 16.63 5.61
N GLU A 326 31.33 16.82 4.71
CA GLU A 326 31.34 16.22 3.36
C GLU A 326 31.71 14.72 3.39
N ASP A 327 32.70 14.34 4.21
CA ASP A 327 33.10 12.95 4.41
C ASP A 327 32.97 12.54 5.88
N LYS A 328 31.81 11.95 6.21
CA LYS A 328 31.52 11.45 7.56
C LYS A 328 32.50 10.36 8.02
N SER A 329 33.34 9.77 7.15
CA SER A 329 34.37 8.79 7.55
C SER A 329 35.66 9.44 8.06
N LEU A 330 35.90 10.72 7.75
CA LEU A 330 37.09 11.44 8.16
C LEU A 330 36.95 11.98 9.58
N LEU A 331 37.69 11.39 10.52
CA LEU A 331 37.73 11.75 11.94
C LEU A 331 39.14 12.15 12.37
N ILE A 332 39.30 13.39 12.80
CA ILE A 332 40.56 13.95 13.31
C ILE A 332 40.51 13.99 14.84
N PRO A 333 41.39 13.27 15.55
CA PRO A 333 41.52 13.40 16.99
C PRO A 333 41.91 14.82 17.39
N VAL A 334 41.19 15.38 18.37
CA VAL A 334 41.42 16.75 18.87
C VAL A 334 42.84 16.95 19.43
N SER A 335 43.50 15.86 19.86
CA SER A 335 44.91 15.88 20.28
C SER A 335 45.88 16.31 19.17
N LEU A 336 45.56 16.05 17.90
CA LEU A 336 46.39 16.47 16.76
C LEU A 336 46.14 17.94 16.40
N VAL A 337 44.92 18.43 16.62
CA VAL A 337 44.53 19.83 16.41
C VAL A 337 45.30 20.71 17.40
N TRP A 338 45.28 20.37 18.69
CA TRP A 338 46.04 21.10 19.71
C TRP A 338 47.57 21.08 19.53
N LYS A 339 48.10 20.05 18.87
CA LYS A 339 49.54 19.91 18.59
C LYS A 339 50.00 20.67 17.34
N LYS A 340 49.07 21.24 16.56
CA LYS A 340 49.34 21.95 15.29
C LYS A 340 50.15 21.11 14.30
N ASP A 341 49.75 19.86 14.10
CA ASP A 341 50.40 18.95 13.14
C ASP A 341 50.30 19.50 11.70
N GLU A 342 51.39 19.43 10.93
CA GLU A 342 51.46 19.96 9.55
C GLU A 342 50.41 19.33 8.62
N SER A 343 50.09 18.05 8.84
CA SER A 343 49.07 17.33 8.08
C SER A 343 47.66 17.91 8.32
N VAL A 344 47.35 18.26 9.58
CA VAL A 344 46.07 18.85 9.98
C VAL A 344 45.97 20.32 9.54
N LEU A 345 47.09 21.07 9.60
CA LEU A 345 47.16 22.44 9.10
C LEU A 345 46.91 22.51 7.58
N SER A 346 47.39 21.54 6.81
CA SER A 346 47.13 21.44 5.37
C SER A 346 45.67 21.10 5.02
N LEU A 347 44.97 20.39 5.91
CA LEU A 347 43.56 20.00 5.76
C LEU A 347 42.58 21.07 6.25
N LEU A 348 42.92 21.80 7.32
CA LEU A 348 42.08 22.86 7.90
C LEU A 348 42.30 24.23 7.24
N GLY A 349 43.45 24.46 6.58
CA GLY A 349 43.71 25.69 5.82
C GLY A 349 43.60 26.98 6.66
N GLU A 350 42.86 27.97 6.16
CA GLU A 350 42.64 29.26 6.85
C GLU A 350 41.64 29.16 8.04
N GLU A 351 40.91 28.05 8.19
CA GLU A 351 39.88 27.86 9.24
C GLU A 351 40.46 27.37 10.59
N PHE A 352 41.78 27.16 10.69
CA PHE A 352 42.41 26.52 11.87
C PHE A 352 42.13 27.25 13.19
N ASN A 353 42.30 28.58 13.23
CA ASN A 353 42.12 29.36 14.47
C ASN A 353 40.65 29.42 14.90
N SER A 354 39.71 29.46 13.96
CA SER A 354 38.26 29.40 14.25
C SER A 354 37.83 28.03 14.78
N VAL A 355 38.53 26.96 14.42
CA VAL A 355 38.22 25.59 14.86
C VAL A 355 38.59 25.35 16.32
N GLU A 356 39.71 25.90 16.83
CA GLU A 356 40.09 25.79 18.25
C GLU A 356 39.09 26.49 19.17
N GLU A 357 38.71 27.73 18.84
CA GLU A 357 37.72 28.51 19.61
C GLU A 357 36.34 27.85 19.59
N ARG A 358 35.91 27.40 18.40
CA ARG A 358 34.64 26.68 18.23
C ARG A 358 34.59 25.37 19.00
N LEU A 359 35.68 24.60 19.01
CA LEU A 359 35.73 23.34 19.74
C LEU A 359 35.58 23.55 21.26
N LEU A 360 36.17 24.61 21.80
CA LEU A 360 35.99 24.97 23.21
C LEU A 360 34.54 25.42 23.50
N LEU A 361 33.95 26.21 22.61
CA LEU A 361 32.55 26.62 22.72
C LEU A 361 31.59 25.42 22.65
N ASP A 362 31.82 24.51 21.71
CA ASP A 362 31.04 23.28 21.51
C ASP A 362 31.12 22.37 22.75
N ILE A 363 32.30 22.17 23.33
CA ILE A 363 32.46 21.36 24.55
C ILE A 363 31.82 22.06 25.76
N ALA A 364 31.97 23.38 25.89
CA ALA A 364 31.35 24.15 26.97
C ALA A 364 29.82 24.14 26.91
N GLN A 365 29.24 24.04 25.71
CA GLN A 365 27.80 23.92 25.53
C GLN A 365 27.31 22.48 25.71
N ALA A 366 28.06 21.49 25.23
CA ALA A 366 27.78 20.08 25.46
C ALA A 366 27.80 19.73 26.96
N GLU A 367 28.63 20.41 27.77
CA GLU A 367 28.64 20.30 29.25
C GLU A 367 27.29 20.63 29.88
N ARG A 368 26.57 21.63 29.36
CA ARG A 368 25.23 21.99 29.86
C ARG A 368 24.19 20.90 29.59
N LEU A 369 24.40 20.10 28.56
CA LEU A 369 23.53 18.97 28.19
C LEU A 369 23.94 17.68 28.92
N PHE A 370 25.24 17.48 29.14
CA PHE A 370 25.79 16.34 29.86
C PHE A 370 26.97 16.77 30.76
N SER A 371 26.65 17.05 32.03
CA SER A 371 27.57 17.62 33.03
C SER A 371 28.94 16.94 33.15
N PRO A 372 29.10 15.60 33.01
CA PRO A 372 30.41 14.96 33.08
C PRO A 372 31.43 15.42 32.03
N LEU A 373 31.02 16.10 30.95
CA LEU A 373 31.95 16.68 29.97
C LEU A 373 32.77 17.85 30.56
N GLY A 374 32.27 18.53 31.59
CA GLY A 374 32.94 19.67 32.23
C GLY A 374 34.31 19.36 32.81
N ARG A 375 34.56 18.11 33.23
CA ARG A 375 35.88 17.64 33.72
C ARG A 375 37.00 17.82 32.69
N SER A 376 36.66 17.86 31.41
CA SER A 376 37.64 18.07 30.34
C SER A 376 38.04 19.54 30.18
N LEU A 377 37.15 20.48 30.51
CA LEU A 377 37.36 21.93 30.39
C LEU A 377 38.25 22.51 31.50
N GLU A 378 38.46 21.77 32.59
CA GLU A 378 39.44 22.12 33.63
C GLU A 378 40.89 22.01 33.14
N LYS A 379 41.12 21.32 32.01
CA LYS A 379 42.44 21.17 31.39
C LYS A 379 42.63 22.22 30.30
N ALA A 380 43.84 22.77 30.20
CA ALA A 380 44.21 23.71 29.15
C ALA A 380 44.08 23.13 27.71
N VAL A 381 44.03 21.80 27.59
CA VAL A 381 43.95 21.08 26.32
C VAL A 381 42.90 19.95 26.46
N PRO A 382 41.61 20.22 26.21
CA PRO A 382 40.56 19.21 26.36
C PRO A 382 40.66 18.19 25.23
N VAL A 383 40.97 16.93 25.57
CA VAL A 383 41.06 15.80 24.61
C VAL A 383 39.99 14.74 24.89
N SER A 384 39.62 14.57 26.16
CA SER A 384 38.64 13.57 26.58
C SER A 384 38.11 13.81 27.99
N SER A 385 36.91 13.29 28.28
CA SER A 385 36.37 13.21 29.64
C SER A 385 36.26 11.76 30.12
N LEU A 386 36.57 11.52 31.40
CA LEU A 386 36.44 10.22 32.06
C LEU A 386 35.06 10.10 32.71
N LEU A 387 34.40 8.97 32.48
CA LEU A 387 33.08 8.62 32.99
C LEU A 387 33.16 7.40 33.91
N ASN A 388 32.37 7.43 34.98
CA ASN A 388 32.08 6.22 35.74
C ASN A 388 30.98 5.37 35.06
N LYS A 389 30.78 4.13 35.52
CA LYS A 389 29.83 3.18 34.88
C LYS A 389 28.39 3.70 34.83
N ASN A 390 27.96 4.45 35.85
CA ASN A 390 26.61 5.03 35.89
C ASN A 390 26.48 6.23 34.96
N GLU A 391 27.52 7.07 34.86
CA GLU A 391 27.58 8.19 33.91
C GLU A 391 27.61 7.67 32.47
N ALA A 392 28.35 6.60 32.18
CA ALA A 392 28.35 5.95 30.86
C ALA A 392 26.97 5.39 30.50
N TYR A 393 26.27 4.78 31.46
CA TYR A 393 24.90 4.32 31.26
C TYR A 393 23.93 5.48 31.01
N ASN A 394 24.00 6.56 31.80
CA ASN A 394 23.20 7.77 31.58
C ASN A 394 23.50 8.43 30.24
N PHE A 395 24.76 8.40 29.80
CA PHE A 395 25.16 8.85 28.47
C PHE A 395 24.51 8.00 27.37
N LEU A 396 24.50 6.67 27.49
CA LEU A 396 23.84 5.81 26.49
C LEU A 396 22.33 6.02 26.45
N LYS A 397 21.68 6.17 27.61
CA LYS A 397 20.22 6.25 27.72
C LYS A 397 19.65 7.62 27.33
N GLU A 398 20.28 8.70 27.80
CA GLU A 398 19.73 10.06 27.69
C GLU A 398 20.72 11.01 27.01
N GLY A 399 21.98 11.01 27.43
CA GLY A 399 22.98 11.98 26.96
C GLY A 399 23.28 11.90 25.46
N SER A 400 23.39 10.69 24.90
CA SER A 400 23.75 10.47 23.50
C SER A 400 22.67 10.96 22.54
N TRP A 401 21.40 10.76 22.90
CA TRP A 401 20.27 11.27 22.13
C TRP A 401 20.16 12.78 22.26
N LEU A 402 20.23 13.34 23.47
CA LEU A 402 20.17 14.80 23.70
C LEU A 402 21.26 15.54 22.90
N LEU A 403 22.48 15.02 22.90
CA LEU A 403 23.60 15.61 22.16
C LEU A 403 23.40 15.52 20.64
N LYS A 404 22.90 14.38 20.13
CA LYS A 404 22.53 14.24 18.70
C LYS A 404 21.43 15.21 18.28
N GLU A 405 20.41 15.37 19.12
CA GLU A 405 19.31 16.30 18.85
C GLU A 405 19.76 17.77 18.83
N CYS A 406 20.81 18.11 19.58
CA CYS A 406 21.42 19.44 19.56
C CYS A 406 22.46 19.62 18.43
N GLY A 407 22.62 18.65 17.52
CA GLY A 407 23.50 18.75 16.36
C GLY A 407 24.93 18.22 16.55
N TYR A 408 25.25 17.63 17.71
CA TYR A 408 26.56 16.99 17.91
C TYR A 408 26.56 15.58 17.31
N ASN A 409 27.60 15.21 16.56
CA ASN A 409 27.71 13.81 16.16
C ASN A 409 28.23 12.96 17.33
N VAL A 410 27.49 11.91 17.69
CA VAL A 410 27.86 10.99 18.77
C VAL A 410 28.08 9.58 18.22
N ILE A 411 29.32 9.10 18.34
CA ILE A 411 29.71 7.74 17.97
C ILE A 411 29.74 6.88 19.23
N VAL A 412 28.88 5.87 19.24
CA VAL A 412 28.81 4.85 20.29
C VAL A 412 29.36 3.51 19.76
N PRO A 413 29.97 2.66 20.60
CA PRO A 413 30.52 1.38 20.20
C PRO A 413 29.49 0.44 19.56
N CYS A 414 29.87 -0.26 18.49
CA CYS A 414 29.00 -1.18 17.76
C CYS A 414 28.45 -2.35 18.62
N SER A 415 29.15 -2.72 19.69
CA SER A 415 28.72 -3.68 20.73
C SER A 415 27.45 -3.24 21.46
N LEU A 416 27.22 -1.93 21.58
CA LEU A 416 26.11 -1.33 22.30
C LEU A 416 25.04 -0.76 21.35
N VAL A 417 25.39 -0.52 20.09
CA VAL A 417 24.45 -0.12 19.03
C VAL A 417 23.66 -1.32 18.55
N GLY A 418 22.38 -1.38 18.92
CA GLY A 418 21.51 -2.50 18.58
C GLY A 418 21.55 -3.64 19.59
N THR A 419 21.78 -3.31 20.88
CA THR A 419 21.59 -4.14 22.08
C THR A 419 21.57 -5.65 21.82
N THR A 420 22.64 -6.36 22.16
CA THR A 420 22.55 -7.77 22.55
C THR A 420 21.63 -7.88 23.76
N GLN A 421 20.32 -7.83 23.52
CA GLN A 421 19.31 -7.89 24.55
C GLN A 421 19.31 -9.32 25.09
N ILE A 422 19.18 -9.41 26.41
CA ILE A 422 18.76 -10.67 27.03
C ILE A 422 17.43 -11.05 26.36
N GLY A 423 17.40 -12.24 25.77
CA GLY A 423 16.24 -12.80 25.13
C GLY A 423 15.92 -14.17 25.68
N LEU A 424 14.74 -14.68 25.33
CA LEU A 424 14.42 -16.07 25.55
C LEU A 424 14.69 -16.86 24.28
N SER A 425 15.38 -17.99 24.42
CA SER A 425 15.46 -19.04 23.42
C SER A 425 14.44 -20.12 23.77
N LEU A 426 13.52 -20.41 22.87
CA LEU A 426 12.53 -21.46 23.04
C LEU A 426 12.85 -22.66 22.15
N SER A 427 13.08 -23.82 22.75
CA SER A 427 13.18 -25.10 22.06
C SER A 427 11.88 -25.90 22.27
N VAL A 428 11.27 -26.34 21.16
CA VAL A 428 10.00 -27.08 21.19
C VAL A 428 10.23 -28.50 20.70
N ASN A 429 10.01 -29.47 21.60
CA ASN A 429 10.17 -30.89 21.34
C ASN A 429 8.80 -31.59 21.20
N PRO A 430 8.64 -32.51 20.24
CA PRO A 430 7.41 -33.26 20.10
C PRO A 430 7.27 -34.31 21.22
N LEU A 431 6.13 -34.35 21.91
CA LEU A 431 5.80 -35.41 22.87
C LEU A 431 5.55 -36.74 22.13
N ALA A 432 6.22 -37.81 22.57
CA ALA A 432 6.09 -39.13 21.96
C ALA A 432 4.73 -39.78 22.31
N LYS A 433 3.85 -39.86 21.31
CA LYS A 433 2.51 -40.48 21.26
C LYS A 433 1.39 -39.80 22.08
N PRO A 434 0.21 -39.54 21.48
CA PRO A 434 -0.97 -39.17 22.25
C PRO A 434 -1.42 -40.35 23.13
N SER A 435 -1.71 -40.08 24.39
CA SER A 435 -2.23 -41.06 25.38
C SER A 435 -3.64 -41.58 25.05
N ASP A 436 -4.32 -40.99 24.06
CA ASP A 436 -5.69 -41.31 23.67
C ASP A 436 -5.71 -42.20 22.41
N SER A 437 -6.04 -43.47 22.58
CA SER A 437 -6.11 -44.50 21.52
C SER A 437 -7.11 -44.20 20.40
N ASN A 438 -7.97 -43.18 20.56
CA ASN A 438 -8.98 -42.76 19.58
C ASN A 438 -8.58 -41.58 18.67
N LYS A 439 -7.47 -40.86 18.94
CA LYS A 439 -6.99 -39.76 18.08
C LYS A 439 -5.75 -40.21 17.30
N ARG A 440 -5.96 -40.69 16.06
CA ARG A 440 -4.88 -41.13 15.16
C ARG A 440 -4.03 -39.97 14.58
N PHE A 441 -4.44 -38.71 14.72
CA PHE A 441 -3.81 -37.55 14.08
C PHE A 441 -3.23 -36.55 15.10
N PHE A 442 -2.03 -36.03 14.82
CA PHE A 442 -1.24 -35.15 15.69
C PHE A 442 -1.51 -33.65 15.43
N GLY A 443 -2.76 -33.20 15.60
CA GLY A 443 -3.19 -31.84 15.18
C GLY A 443 -2.67 -30.68 16.05
N MET A 444 -3.13 -29.45 15.77
CA MET A 444 -2.77 -28.21 16.50
C MET A 444 -2.96 -28.29 18.02
N ASP A 445 -3.88 -29.12 18.49
CA ASP A 445 -4.19 -29.33 19.91
C ASP A 445 -3.23 -30.33 20.59
N SER A 446 -2.22 -30.84 19.87
CA SER A 446 -1.21 -31.74 20.44
C SER A 446 -0.37 -30.98 21.45
N LEU A 447 -0.22 -31.55 22.64
CA LEU A 447 0.72 -31.06 23.64
C LEU A 447 2.15 -31.23 23.12
N VAL A 448 3.01 -30.24 23.38
CA VAL A 448 4.44 -30.29 23.08
C VAL A 448 5.24 -29.97 24.34
N GLU A 449 6.48 -30.46 24.42
CA GLU A 449 7.42 -30.14 25.49
C GLU A 449 8.18 -28.87 25.13
N PHE A 450 8.31 -27.97 26.10
CA PHE A 450 9.00 -26.69 25.93
C PHE A 450 10.22 -26.66 26.84
N ASP A 451 11.38 -26.39 26.25
CA ASP A 451 12.60 -26.10 26.97
C ASP A 451 12.94 -24.61 26.76
N TRP A 452 12.69 -23.82 27.80
CA TRP A 452 13.01 -22.39 27.83
C TRP A 452 14.43 -22.20 28.32
N LYS A 453 15.27 -21.62 27.47
CA LYS A 453 16.63 -21.18 27.82
C LYS A 453 16.70 -19.67 27.73
N ILE A 454 17.51 -19.05 28.60
CA ILE A 454 17.77 -17.62 28.53
C ILE A 454 18.95 -17.46 27.58
N ALA A 455 18.80 -16.62 26.56
CA ALA A 455 19.84 -16.36 25.56
C ALA A 455 20.34 -14.91 25.67
N LEU A 456 21.63 -14.71 25.45
CA LEU A 456 22.28 -13.41 25.36
C LEU A 456 23.06 -13.40 24.05
N GLY A 457 22.47 -12.82 23.00
CA GLY A 457 22.94 -13.01 21.63
C GLY A 457 22.84 -14.48 21.22
N ASP A 458 23.97 -15.09 20.87
CA ASP A 458 24.07 -16.48 20.41
C ASP A 458 24.36 -17.49 21.55
N GLU A 459 24.48 -17.04 22.80
CA GLU A 459 24.87 -17.89 23.94
C GLU A 459 23.74 -18.09 24.95
N THR A 460 23.72 -19.21 25.69
CA THR A 460 22.70 -19.52 26.71
C THR A 460 23.20 -19.27 28.13
N LEU A 461 22.39 -18.62 28.97
CA LEU A 461 22.61 -18.35 30.39
C LEU A 461 21.69 -19.20 31.27
N SER A 462 22.19 -19.63 32.43
CA SER A 462 21.39 -20.27 33.47
C SER A 462 20.65 -19.24 34.35
N LEU A 463 19.57 -19.67 35.00
CA LEU A 463 18.83 -18.83 35.96
C LEU A 463 19.69 -18.38 37.14
N GLU A 464 20.61 -19.23 37.62
CA GLU A 464 21.52 -18.91 38.72
C GLU A 464 22.57 -17.86 38.32
N GLU A 465 23.08 -17.93 37.10
CA GLU A 465 23.99 -16.90 36.56
C GLU A 465 23.29 -15.56 36.42
N LEU A 466 22.04 -15.55 35.93
CA LEU A 466 21.26 -14.33 35.78
C LEU A 466 20.93 -13.68 37.14
N GLU A 467 20.64 -14.47 38.17
CA GLU A 467 20.48 -13.97 39.54
C GLU A 467 21.78 -13.37 40.11
N ARG A 468 22.94 -14.01 39.88
CA ARG A 468 24.23 -13.46 40.31
C ARG A 468 24.50 -12.11 39.65
N ILE A 469 24.19 -12.00 38.37
CA ILE A 469 24.36 -10.78 37.57
C ILE A 469 23.43 -9.66 38.08
N SER A 470 22.17 -9.98 38.40
CA SER A 470 21.21 -9.02 38.96
C SER A 470 21.64 -8.48 40.34
N ARG A 471 22.27 -9.29 41.19
CA ARG A 471 22.74 -8.86 42.52
C ARG A 471 23.87 -7.82 42.49
N ILE A 472 24.60 -7.72 41.38
CA ILE A 472 25.75 -6.82 41.25
C ILE A 472 25.33 -5.34 41.17
N LYS A 473 24.04 -5.02 40.90
CA LYS A 473 23.47 -3.65 40.87
C LYS A 473 24.25 -2.65 40.00
N VAL A 474 24.95 -3.12 38.97
CA VAL A 474 25.65 -2.26 37.98
C VAL A 474 24.94 -2.42 36.63
N PRO A 475 24.52 -1.32 35.98
CA PRO A 475 23.70 -1.38 34.76
C PRO A 475 24.47 -1.84 33.51
N LEU A 476 25.79 -1.74 33.50
CA LEU A 476 26.69 -2.19 32.42
C LEU A 476 27.67 -3.21 32.97
N ILE A 477 27.67 -4.42 32.39
CA ILE A 477 28.57 -5.52 32.80
C ILE A 477 29.32 -6.04 31.57
N GLN A 478 30.62 -6.25 31.73
CA GLN A 478 31.45 -6.88 30.69
C GLN A 478 31.30 -8.40 30.80
N MET A 479 30.78 -9.03 29.74
CA MET A 479 30.68 -10.48 29.63
C MET A 479 31.50 -10.94 28.43
N ARG A 480 32.53 -11.76 28.69
CA ARG A 480 33.40 -12.38 27.66
C ARG A 480 33.93 -11.38 26.61
N GLY A 481 34.30 -10.18 27.04
CA GLY A 481 34.86 -9.13 26.19
C GLY A 481 33.86 -8.20 25.52
N LYS A 482 32.54 -8.32 25.79
CA LYS A 482 31.50 -7.38 25.30
C LYS A 482 30.72 -6.76 26.46
N TRP A 483 30.37 -5.49 26.34
CA TRP A 483 29.54 -4.79 27.32
C TRP A 483 28.06 -4.98 27.02
N VAL A 484 27.26 -5.35 28.03
CA VAL A 484 25.82 -5.57 27.90
C VAL A 484 25.04 -4.77 28.95
N GLU A 485 23.91 -4.20 28.51
CA GLU A 485 22.94 -3.51 29.35
C GLU A 485 21.95 -4.50 29.99
N ILE A 486 21.77 -4.41 31.30
CA ILE A 486 20.84 -5.26 32.04
C ILE A 486 19.91 -4.40 32.88
N SER A 487 18.63 -4.38 32.53
CA SER A 487 17.59 -3.71 33.30
C SER A 487 16.93 -4.67 34.31
N GLU A 488 16.82 -4.21 35.55
CA GLU A 488 16.25 -5.00 36.66
C GLU A 488 14.77 -5.36 36.41
N ASP A 489 14.00 -4.42 35.89
CA ASP A 489 12.59 -4.62 35.53
C ASP A 489 12.39 -5.71 34.49
N TYR A 490 13.33 -5.83 33.53
CA TYR A 490 13.26 -6.80 32.46
C TYR A 490 13.63 -8.22 32.96
N VAL A 491 14.61 -8.31 33.86
CA VAL A 491 14.97 -9.56 34.56
C VAL A 491 13.77 -10.09 35.37
N GLN A 492 13.10 -9.22 36.13
CA GLN A 492 11.93 -9.63 36.91
C GLN A 492 10.76 -10.10 36.03
N LYS A 493 10.54 -9.44 34.88
CA LYS A 493 9.55 -9.88 33.88
C LYS A 493 9.85 -11.27 33.33
N ILE A 494 11.12 -11.54 32.98
CA ILE A 494 11.55 -12.86 32.51
C ILE A 494 11.33 -13.94 33.60
N GLN A 495 11.68 -13.65 34.85
CA GLN A 495 11.47 -14.59 35.97
C GLN A 495 9.99 -14.90 36.20
N LYS A 496 9.13 -13.88 36.16
CA LYS A 496 7.68 -14.06 36.28
C LYS A 496 7.11 -14.86 35.10
N PHE A 497 7.60 -14.63 33.89
CA PHE A 497 7.18 -15.37 32.71
C PHE A 497 7.62 -16.85 32.75
N LEU A 498 8.87 -17.11 33.12
CA LEU A 498 9.40 -18.48 33.22
C LEU A 498 8.73 -19.28 34.34
N SER A 499 8.40 -18.66 35.48
CA SER A 499 7.66 -19.34 36.55
C SER A 499 6.23 -19.69 36.15
N GLN A 500 5.52 -18.81 35.45
CA GLN A 500 4.16 -19.07 34.96
C GLN A 500 4.09 -20.12 33.83
N THR A 501 5.14 -20.22 33.02
CA THR A 501 5.15 -21.07 31.81
C THR A 501 5.64 -22.49 32.08
N LYS A 502 6.50 -22.72 33.09
CA LYS A 502 6.99 -24.07 33.47
C LYS A 502 5.87 -25.04 33.88
N GLU A 503 4.72 -24.53 34.35
CA GLU A 503 3.59 -25.36 34.78
C GLU A 503 2.51 -25.58 33.70
N GLN A 504 2.55 -24.83 32.59
CA GLN A 504 1.50 -24.88 31.57
C GLN A 504 1.79 -25.89 30.46
N LYS A 505 0.86 -26.84 30.28
CA LYS A 505 0.81 -27.71 29.10
C LYS A 505 0.25 -26.91 27.92
N LEU A 506 1.13 -26.35 27.08
CA LEU A 506 0.77 -25.57 25.90
C LEU A 506 0.62 -26.48 24.66
N THR A 507 -0.25 -26.08 23.74
CA THR A 507 -0.45 -26.77 22.46
C THR A 507 0.56 -26.32 21.40
N LEU A 508 0.74 -27.09 20.33
CA LEU A 508 1.54 -26.68 19.15
C LEU A 508 1.04 -25.36 18.56
N GLY A 509 -0.28 -25.15 18.53
CA GLY A 509 -0.88 -23.90 18.08
C GLY A 509 -0.47 -22.71 18.94
N ASP A 510 -0.41 -22.89 20.26
CA ASP A 510 0.03 -21.85 21.18
C ASP A 510 1.54 -21.58 21.07
N ALA A 511 2.36 -22.62 20.87
CA ALA A 511 3.80 -22.49 20.62
C ALA A 511 4.09 -21.58 19.40
N LEU A 512 3.42 -21.85 18.29
CA LEU A 512 3.57 -21.07 17.06
C LEU A 512 3.04 -19.65 17.21
N ARG A 513 2.01 -19.42 18.04
CA ARG A 513 1.55 -18.07 18.38
C ARG A 513 2.53 -17.33 19.29
N LEU A 514 3.15 -18.01 20.26
CA LEU A 514 4.11 -17.41 21.19
C LEU A 514 5.36 -16.89 20.46
N ARG A 515 5.85 -17.62 19.45
CA ARG A 515 6.92 -17.16 18.54
C ARG A 515 6.65 -15.76 17.98
N LEU A 516 5.38 -15.44 17.74
CA LEU A 516 4.96 -14.22 17.04
C LEU A 516 4.43 -13.14 18.00
N ARG A 517 4.06 -13.52 19.23
CA ARG A 517 3.55 -12.64 20.29
C ARG A 517 4.61 -12.12 21.26
N GLY A 518 5.88 -12.55 21.16
CA GLY A 518 6.96 -12.13 22.08
C GLY A 518 7.00 -10.62 22.36
N ASN A 519 6.53 -9.79 21.42
CA ASN A 519 6.55 -8.34 21.59
C ASN A 519 5.38 -7.73 22.40
N GLU A 520 4.31 -8.45 22.74
CA GLU A 520 3.15 -7.86 23.48
C GLU A 520 3.41 -7.71 25.00
N GLU A 521 4.25 -8.56 25.61
CA GLU A 521 4.57 -8.48 27.06
C GLU A 521 5.94 -7.84 27.35
N GLY A 522 6.62 -7.36 26.30
CA GLY A 522 7.95 -6.77 26.40
C GLY A 522 9.03 -7.80 26.76
N ILE A 523 8.93 -9.04 26.27
CA ILE A 523 9.94 -10.09 26.44
C ILE A 523 10.42 -10.52 25.05
N ASN A 524 11.67 -10.22 24.72
CA ASN A 524 12.21 -10.52 23.40
C ASN A 524 12.53 -12.03 23.27
N VAL A 525 11.85 -12.74 22.37
CA VAL A 525 12.21 -14.13 22.01
C VAL A 525 13.20 -14.06 20.85
N VAL A 526 14.48 -14.20 21.16
CA VAL A 526 15.59 -14.00 20.20
C VAL A 526 15.76 -15.23 19.30
N GLU A 527 15.50 -16.43 19.84
CA GLU A 527 15.68 -17.68 19.10
C GLU A 527 14.50 -18.64 19.32
N PHE A 528 14.00 -19.23 18.23
CA PHE A 528 12.93 -20.23 18.26
C PHE A 528 13.33 -21.46 17.46
N LYS A 529 13.64 -22.55 18.17
CA LYS A 529 14.06 -23.83 17.61
C LYS A 529 12.91 -24.83 17.67
N LEU A 530 12.37 -25.19 16.52
CA LEU A 530 11.52 -26.38 16.37
C LEU A 530 12.42 -27.59 16.23
N HIS A 531 12.06 -28.74 16.80
CA HIS A 531 12.81 -29.98 16.62
C HIS A 531 12.01 -31.08 15.92
N GLY A 532 12.72 -31.95 15.22
CA GLY A 532 12.18 -33.15 14.59
C GLY A 532 11.33 -32.84 13.35
N TRP A 533 10.09 -33.33 13.31
CA TRP A 533 9.23 -33.10 12.13
C TRP A 533 8.77 -31.65 11.99
N MET A 534 8.80 -30.86 13.06
CA MET A 534 8.33 -29.48 13.09
C MET A 534 9.31 -28.51 12.40
N GLU A 535 10.60 -28.85 12.31
CA GLU A 535 11.60 -28.09 11.54
C GLU A 535 11.15 -27.90 10.08
N LYS A 536 10.55 -28.95 9.52
CA LYS A 536 10.03 -28.98 8.14
C LYS A 536 8.82 -28.07 7.93
N LEU A 537 8.12 -27.64 8.99
CA LEU A 537 7.04 -26.66 8.86
C LEU A 537 7.59 -25.24 8.62
N SER A 538 8.83 -24.96 9.05
CA SER A 538 9.48 -23.66 8.89
C SER A 538 10.32 -23.53 7.62
N SER A 539 10.77 -24.64 7.01
CA SER A 539 11.76 -24.63 5.93
C SER A 539 11.21 -24.61 4.48
N GLY A 540 9.93 -24.27 4.29
CA GLY A 540 9.34 -24.17 2.95
C GLY A 540 9.28 -25.52 2.20
N GLU A 541 8.89 -25.51 0.93
CA GLU A 541 8.58 -26.71 0.15
C GLU A 541 9.79 -27.63 -0.17
N GLU A 542 11.01 -27.11 -0.11
CA GLU A 542 12.18 -27.75 -0.73
C GLU A 542 12.73 -28.94 0.08
N GLU A 543 12.34 -29.10 1.34
CA GLU A 543 12.85 -30.14 2.25
C GLU A 543 11.88 -31.29 2.56
N PHE A 544 10.70 -31.31 1.93
CA PHE A 544 9.76 -32.42 2.10
C PHE A 544 10.22 -33.65 1.31
N ALA A 545 10.18 -34.83 1.95
CA ALA A 545 10.49 -36.09 1.29
C ALA A 545 9.47 -36.34 0.17
N LEU A 546 9.95 -36.58 -1.05
CA LEU A 546 9.08 -36.84 -2.19
C LEU A 546 8.46 -38.23 -2.08
N GLU A 547 7.14 -38.28 -1.97
CA GLU A 547 6.38 -39.52 -2.02
C GLU A 547 6.25 -40.00 -3.47
N GLU A 548 6.36 -41.31 -3.69
CA GLU A 548 6.06 -41.92 -4.98
C GLU A 548 4.56 -41.86 -5.29
N ALA A 549 4.24 -41.73 -6.59
CA ALA A 549 2.84 -41.74 -7.02
C ALA A 549 2.21 -43.12 -6.68
N PRO A 550 0.95 -43.17 -6.22
CA PRO A 550 0.29 -44.43 -5.87
C PRO A 550 0.26 -45.41 -7.04
N SER A 551 0.41 -46.70 -6.75
CA SER A 551 0.52 -47.75 -7.76
C SER A 551 -0.71 -47.87 -8.66
N LYS A 552 -1.91 -47.55 -8.14
CA LYS A 552 -3.18 -47.59 -8.89
C LYS A 552 -3.56 -46.27 -9.54
N PHE A 553 -2.71 -45.25 -9.46
CA PHE A 553 -2.95 -43.97 -10.12
C PHE A 553 -2.71 -44.10 -11.63
N ARG A 554 -3.73 -43.77 -12.44
CA ARG A 554 -3.66 -43.85 -13.90
C ARG A 554 -3.28 -42.51 -14.52
N GLY A 555 -2.00 -42.20 -14.50
CA GLY A 555 -1.42 -41.01 -15.12
C GLY A 555 -0.03 -40.71 -14.57
N GLU A 556 0.63 -39.68 -15.08
CA GLU A 556 1.93 -39.22 -14.57
C GLU A 556 1.78 -37.87 -13.87
N LEU A 557 2.25 -37.78 -12.62
CA LEU A 557 2.33 -36.52 -11.90
C LEU A 557 3.59 -35.76 -12.32
N ARG A 558 3.42 -34.48 -12.68
CA ARG A 558 4.54 -33.59 -12.95
C ARG A 558 5.37 -33.35 -11.67
N PRO A 559 6.65 -32.93 -11.76
CA PRO A 559 7.51 -32.73 -10.59
C PRO A 559 6.89 -31.84 -9.50
N TYR A 560 6.29 -30.71 -9.88
CA TYR A 560 5.61 -29.83 -8.92
C TYR A 560 4.35 -30.49 -8.34
N GLN A 561 3.60 -31.27 -9.13
CA GLN A 561 2.42 -32.00 -8.64
C GLN A 561 2.82 -33.06 -7.62
N LYS A 562 3.95 -33.74 -7.84
CA LYS A 562 4.52 -34.71 -6.90
C LYS A 562 4.92 -34.03 -5.58
N ARG A 563 5.56 -32.85 -5.64
CA ARG A 563 5.87 -32.03 -4.45
C ARG A 563 4.61 -31.62 -3.69
N GLY A 564 3.61 -31.07 -4.39
CA GLY A 564 2.37 -30.61 -3.77
C GLY A 564 1.56 -31.75 -3.16
N PHE A 565 1.51 -32.92 -3.81
CA PHE A 565 0.96 -34.15 -3.24
C PHE A 565 1.72 -34.60 -1.98
N SER A 566 3.06 -34.59 -2.01
CA SER A 566 3.90 -34.99 -0.87
C SER A 566 3.69 -34.05 0.33
N TRP A 567 3.61 -32.74 0.07
CA TRP A 567 3.30 -31.72 1.06
C TRP A 567 1.91 -31.91 1.68
N LEU A 568 0.89 -32.18 0.86
CA LEU A 568 -0.46 -32.50 1.36
C LEU A 568 -0.46 -33.77 2.21
N SER A 569 0.27 -34.80 1.80
CA SER A 569 0.40 -36.07 2.55
C SER A 569 1.02 -35.84 3.92
N PHE A 570 2.11 -35.07 3.98
CA PHE A 570 2.77 -34.71 5.23
C PHE A 570 1.83 -34.00 6.19
N LEU A 571 1.14 -32.94 5.75
CA LEU A 571 0.22 -32.21 6.62
C LEU A 571 -0.98 -33.07 7.06
N ALA A 572 -1.53 -33.88 6.15
CA ALA A 572 -2.64 -34.78 6.45
C ALA A 572 -2.25 -35.84 7.50
N GLN A 573 -1.07 -36.47 7.38
CA GLN A 573 -0.54 -37.42 8.37
C GLN A 573 -0.35 -36.79 9.75
N LYS A 574 0.07 -35.52 9.77
CA LYS A 574 0.19 -34.75 11.01
C LYS A 574 -1.15 -34.18 11.47
N GLY A 575 -2.26 -34.35 10.76
CA GLY A 575 -3.54 -33.78 11.15
C GLY A 575 -3.60 -32.25 11.09
N LEU A 576 -2.66 -31.64 10.38
CA LEU A 576 -2.64 -30.21 10.10
C LEU A 576 -3.46 -29.92 8.84
N GLY A 577 -4.18 -28.81 8.85
CA GLY A 577 -4.94 -28.39 7.68
C GLY A 577 -4.05 -27.77 6.60
N ALA A 578 -4.36 -28.05 5.34
CA ALA A 578 -3.58 -27.57 4.19
C ALA A 578 -4.45 -26.84 3.16
N CYS A 579 -3.97 -25.70 2.65
CA CYS A 579 -4.55 -24.95 1.55
C CYS A 579 -3.70 -25.11 0.29
N LEU A 580 -4.20 -25.84 -0.71
CA LEU A 580 -3.58 -25.88 -2.03
C LEU A 580 -4.21 -24.79 -2.90
N ALA A 581 -3.46 -23.71 -3.05
CA ALA A 581 -3.85 -22.46 -3.70
C ALA A 581 -3.18 -22.26 -5.07
N ASP A 582 -2.81 -23.35 -5.76
CA ASP A 582 -2.24 -23.30 -7.11
C ASP A 582 -3.17 -22.60 -8.11
N ASP A 583 -2.58 -21.88 -9.07
CA ASP A 583 -3.31 -21.30 -10.20
C ASP A 583 -4.20 -22.32 -10.91
N MET A 584 -5.34 -21.83 -11.39
CA MET A 584 -6.38 -22.64 -12.00
C MET A 584 -5.87 -23.35 -13.25
N GLY A 585 -5.70 -24.67 -13.19
CA GLY A 585 -5.20 -25.45 -14.33
C GLY A 585 -3.90 -26.19 -14.07
N LEU A 586 -3.24 -25.93 -12.94
CA LEU A 586 -2.06 -26.67 -12.46
C LEU A 586 -2.37 -28.10 -11.97
N GLY A 587 -3.65 -28.49 -11.91
CA GLY A 587 -4.06 -29.85 -11.58
C GLY A 587 -4.18 -30.12 -10.08
N LYS A 588 -4.78 -29.21 -9.30
CA LYS A 588 -5.10 -29.42 -7.88
C LYS A 588 -5.92 -30.69 -7.62
N THR A 589 -6.91 -30.93 -8.47
CA THR A 589 -7.80 -32.11 -8.41
C THR A 589 -7.00 -33.41 -8.54
N ILE A 590 -6.05 -33.45 -9.48
CA ILE A 590 -5.19 -34.61 -9.72
C ILE A 590 -4.24 -34.87 -8.53
N GLN A 591 -3.64 -33.80 -7.97
CA GLN A 591 -2.81 -33.89 -6.76
C GLN A 591 -3.59 -34.45 -5.57
N TYR A 592 -4.85 -34.01 -5.40
CA TYR A 592 -5.71 -34.53 -4.36
C TYR A 592 -6.17 -35.99 -4.60
N ILE A 593 -6.47 -36.37 -5.85
CA ILE A 593 -6.80 -37.76 -6.19
C ILE A 593 -5.61 -38.69 -5.87
N ALA A 594 -4.38 -38.26 -6.14
CA ALA A 594 -3.18 -38.99 -5.75
C ALA A 594 -3.09 -39.15 -4.23
N LEU A 595 -3.39 -38.11 -3.46
CA LEU A 595 -3.47 -38.19 -1.99
C LEU A 595 -4.52 -39.21 -1.51
N LEU A 596 -5.73 -39.18 -2.08
CA LEU A 596 -6.80 -40.11 -1.71
C LEU A 596 -6.39 -41.57 -1.96
N LEU A 597 -5.76 -41.85 -3.11
CA LEU A 597 -5.24 -43.18 -3.41
C LEU A 597 -4.09 -43.58 -2.48
N HIS A 598 -3.21 -42.64 -2.15
CA HIS A 598 -2.11 -42.89 -1.22
C HIS A 598 -2.61 -43.33 0.16
N HIS A 599 -3.60 -42.63 0.74
CA HIS A 599 -4.21 -43.04 2.01
C HIS A 599 -4.92 -44.39 1.91
N LYS A 600 -5.54 -44.70 0.77
CA LYS A 600 -6.18 -45.99 0.54
C LYS A 600 -5.18 -47.15 0.46
N GLU A 601 -4.02 -46.94 -0.17
CA GLU A 601 -2.99 -47.96 -0.36
C GLU A 601 -2.10 -48.15 0.88
N LYS A 602 -1.56 -47.07 1.46
CA LYS A 602 -0.57 -47.14 2.55
C LYS A 602 -1.21 -47.09 3.94
N GLU A 603 -2.28 -46.33 4.14
CA GLU A 603 -2.81 -46.03 5.48
C GLU A 603 -4.11 -46.76 5.84
N LYS A 604 -4.64 -47.59 4.94
CA LYS A 604 -5.88 -48.38 5.09
C LYS A 604 -7.06 -47.54 5.61
N MET A 605 -7.59 -46.71 4.71
CA MET A 605 -8.78 -45.89 4.98
C MET A 605 -9.99 -46.73 5.42
N ASP A 606 -10.43 -46.55 6.67
CA ASP A 606 -11.55 -47.28 7.30
C ASP A 606 -12.88 -46.50 7.29
N ARG A 607 -12.85 -45.26 6.78
CA ARG A 607 -13.96 -44.29 6.79
C ARG A 607 -13.96 -43.47 5.49
N PRO A 608 -15.13 -43.00 5.01
CA PRO A 608 -15.19 -42.21 3.79
C PRO A 608 -14.60 -40.81 3.98
N VAL A 609 -14.18 -40.21 2.87
CA VAL A 609 -13.81 -38.78 2.77
C VAL A 609 -15.00 -37.97 2.26
N LEU A 610 -15.17 -36.76 2.80
CA LEU A 610 -16.16 -35.79 2.31
C LEU A 610 -15.50 -34.75 1.39
N LEU A 611 -15.98 -34.63 0.16
CA LEU A 611 -15.63 -33.55 -0.77
C LEU A 611 -16.84 -32.62 -0.94
N VAL A 612 -16.67 -31.34 -0.59
CA VAL A 612 -17.65 -30.28 -0.81
C VAL A 612 -17.16 -29.38 -1.93
N CYS A 613 -17.93 -29.27 -3.01
CA CYS A 613 -17.56 -28.48 -4.18
C CYS A 613 -18.76 -27.70 -4.76
N PRO A 614 -18.56 -26.70 -5.62
CA PRO A 614 -19.67 -26.08 -6.34
C PRO A 614 -20.45 -27.11 -7.16
N THR A 615 -21.76 -26.93 -7.28
CA THR A 615 -22.65 -27.83 -8.07
C THR A 615 -22.14 -28.10 -9.48
N SER A 616 -21.41 -27.14 -10.01
CA SER A 616 -20.94 -27.13 -11.37
C SER A 616 -19.70 -27.98 -11.66
N VAL A 617 -18.85 -28.21 -10.66
CA VAL A 617 -17.62 -28.99 -10.79
C VAL A 617 -17.80 -30.44 -10.36
N VAL A 618 -18.96 -30.81 -9.79
CA VAL A 618 -19.32 -32.20 -9.43
C VAL A 618 -19.12 -33.15 -10.61
N GLY A 619 -19.47 -32.73 -11.84
CA GLY A 619 -19.26 -33.54 -13.03
C GLY A 619 -17.80 -33.67 -13.45
N ASN A 620 -16.99 -32.64 -13.20
CA ASN A 620 -15.55 -32.70 -13.44
C ASN A 620 -14.88 -33.69 -12.49
N TRP A 621 -15.18 -33.61 -11.19
CA TRP A 621 -14.67 -34.56 -10.19
C TRP A 621 -15.03 -36.00 -10.53
N LYS A 622 -16.28 -36.26 -10.94
CA LYS A 622 -16.71 -37.58 -11.39
C LYS A 622 -15.80 -38.12 -12.51
N ARG A 623 -15.61 -37.34 -13.58
CA ARG A 623 -14.79 -37.75 -14.73
C ARG A 623 -13.32 -37.93 -14.36
N GLU A 624 -12.77 -37.04 -13.54
CA GLU A 624 -11.36 -37.13 -13.12
C GLU A 624 -11.10 -38.35 -12.23
N ILE A 625 -12.02 -38.68 -11.31
CA ILE A 625 -11.91 -39.90 -10.49
C ILE A 625 -12.02 -41.15 -11.37
N GLU A 626 -12.99 -41.21 -12.29
CA GLU A 626 -13.13 -42.34 -13.22
C GLU A 626 -11.90 -42.52 -14.12
N ARG A 627 -11.25 -41.41 -14.51
CA ARG A 627 -10.05 -41.41 -15.36
C ARG A 627 -8.78 -41.80 -14.59
N PHE A 628 -8.47 -41.11 -13.49
CA PHE A 628 -7.19 -41.20 -12.80
C PHE A 628 -7.20 -42.25 -11.66
N SER A 629 -8.37 -42.62 -11.14
CA SER A 629 -8.51 -43.53 -10.00
C SER A 629 -9.75 -44.44 -10.09
N PRO A 630 -9.90 -45.25 -11.16
CA PRO A 630 -11.10 -46.08 -11.39
C PRO A 630 -11.40 -47.11 -10.28
N GLY A 631 -10.44 -47.42 -9.41
CA GLY A 631 -10.63 -48.29 -8.24
C GLY A 631 -11.24 -47.60 -7.01
N VAL A 632 -11.54 -46.30 -7.07
CA VAL A 632 -12.15 -45.53 -5.96
C VAL A 632 -13.67 -45.59 -6.06
N LYS A 633 -14.32 -46.08 -5.01
CA LYS A 633 -15.79 -46.12 -4.92
C LYS A 633 -16.30 -44.79 -4.40
N PHE A 634 -16.99 -44.01 -5.22
CA PHE A 634 -17.56 -42.72 -4.80
C PHE A 634 -19.10 -42.70 -4.83
N LEU A 635 -19.68 -41.74 -4.11
CA LEU A 635 -21.11 -41.42 -4.08
C LEU A 635 -21.28 -39.92 -4.39
N VAL A 636 -22.19 -39.59 -5.29
CA VAL A 636 -22.57 -38.19 -5.56
C VAL A 636 -23.87 -37.90 -4.81
N HIS A 637 -23.77 -37.19 -3.69
CA HIS A 637 -24.91 -36.76 -2.88
C HIS A 637 -25.50 -35.46 -3.46
N HIS A 638 -26.25 -35.60 -4.56
CA HIS A 638 -26.85 -34.46 -5.26
C HIS A 638 -28.13 -34.88 -6.02
N GLY A 639 -29.09 -33.97 -6.19
CA GLY A 639 -30.33 -34.19 -6.95
C GLY A 639 -31.54 -34.62 -6.11
N VAL A 640 -32.66 -34.88 -6.80
CA VAL A 640 -33.97 -35.22 -6.18
C VAL A 640 -34.00 -36.68 -5.69
N GLU A 641 -33.24 -37.57 -6.36
CA GLU A 641 -33.11 -38.98 -6.02
C GLU A 641 -32.15 -39.25 -4.85
N ARG A 642 -31.63 -38.19 -4.19
CA ARG A 642 -30.70 -38.34 -3.08
C ARG A 642 -31.37 -39.01 -1.88
N HIS A 643 -30.75 -40.06 -1.36
CA HIS A 643 -31.22 -40.72 -0.14
C HIS A 643 -30.93 -39.85 1.09
N SER A 644 -31.81 -39.92 2.09
CA SER A 644 -31.66 -39.21 3.37
C SER A 644 -31.84 -40.18 4.54
N LYS A 645 -31.39 -39.78 5.74
CA LYS A 645 -31.52 -40.58 6.97
C LYS A 645 -30.90 -41.98 6.81
N LYS A 646 -31.58 -43.06 7.22
CA LYS A 646 -31.02 -44.43 7.29
C LYS A 646 -30.42 -44.92 5.96
N ARG A 647 -31.07 -44.66 4.83
CA ARG A 647 -30.60 -45.08 3.49
C ARG A 647 -29.29 -44.39 3.08
N PHE A 648 -29.07 -43.14 3.50
CA PHE A 648 -27.81 -42.43 3.26
C PHE A 648 -26.64 -43.12 3.98
N PHE A 649 -26.84 -43.51 5.25
CA PHE A 649 -25.78 -44.19 6.02
C PHE A 649 -25.39 -45.56 5.43
N GLU A 650 -26.38 -46.32 4.94
CA GLU A 650 -26.15 -47.61 4.28
C GLU A 650 -25.32 -47.46 2.99
N GLU A 651 -25.61 -46.44 2.20
CA GLU A 651 -24.85 -46.16 0.97
C GLU A 651 -23.43 -45.67 1.25
N VAL A 652 -23.25 -44.83 2.26
CA VAL A 652 -21.95 -44.24 2.60
C VAL A 652 -20.97 -45.26 3.17
N LYS A 653 -21.45 -46.28 3.89
CA LYS A 653 -20.60 -47.27 4.60
C LYS A 653 -19.62 -48.03 3.69
N ASN A 654 -19.96 -48.20 2.40
CA ASN A 654 -19.14 -48.95 1.43
C ASN A 654 -18.43 -48.06 0.40
N LYS A 655 -18.30 -46.75 0.69
CA LYS A 655 -17.74 -45.76 -0.23
C LYS A 655 -16.45 -45.18 0.34
N ASP A 656 -15.54 -44.88 -0.55
CA ASP A 656 -14.28 -44.21 -0.24
C ASP A 656 -14.47 -42.68 -0.22
N LEU A 657 -15.31 -42.14 -1.12
CA LEU A 657 -15.50 -40.70 -1.30
C LEU A 657 -16.98 -40.33 -1.43
N VAL A 658 -17.41 -39.29 -0.74
CA VAL A 658 -18.74 -38.70 -0.88
C VAL A 658 -18.60 -37.26 -1.41
N ILE A 659 -19.22 -36.97 -2.55
CA ILE A 659 -19.19 -35.66 -3.20
C ILE A 659 -20.53 -34.97 -2.94
N THR A 660 -20.50 -33.79 -2.32
CA THR A 660 -21.66 -32.94 -2.06
C THR A 660 -21.41 -31.50 -2.50
N THR A 661 -22.42 -30.64 -2.32
CA THR A 661 -22.36 -29.22 -2.67
C THR A 661 -22.52 -28.33 -1.45
N TYR A 662 -21.97 -27.11 -1.47
CA TYR A 662 -22.08 -26.17 -0.34
C TYR A 662 -23.52 -25.91 0.13
N SER A 663 -24.48 -25.83 -0.80
CA SER A 663 -25.90 -25.68 -0.47
C SER A 663 -26.48 -26.91 0.24
N LEU A 664 -26.08 -28.11 -0.18
CA LEU A 664 -26.53 -29.36 0.42
C LEU A 664 -25.84 -29.66 1.74
N ALA A 665 -24.57 -29.27 1.90
CA ALA A 665 -23.86 -29.36 3.17
C ALA A 665 -24.59 -28.61 4.28
N HIS A 666 -25.18 -27.45 3.98
CA HIS A 666 -26.03 -26.75 4.93
C HIS A 666 -27.37 -27.46 5.15
N ARG A 667 -28.05 -27.88 4.07
CA ARG A 667 -29.40 -28.47 4.14
C ARG A 667 -29.44 -29.83 4.85
N ASP A 668 -28.43 -30.66 4.63
CA ASP A 668 -28.34 -32.04 5.14
C ASP A 668 -27.30 -32.18 6.25
N LYS A 669 -26.98 -31.07 6.92
CA LYS A 669 -25.97 -30.97 7.97
C LYS A 669 -26.12 -32.07 9.03
N ASP A 670 -27.34 -32.33 9.48
CA ASP A 670 -27.62 -33.30 10.55
C ASP A 670 -27.28 -34.74 10.16
N ASP A 671 -27.45 -35.10 8.90
CA ASP A 671 -27.10 -36.42 8.38
C ASP A 671 -25.58 -36.51 8.15
N LEU A 672 -24.96 -35.46 7.61
CA LEU A 672 -23.52 -35.40 7.35
C LEU A 672 -22.68 -35.37 8.63
N CYS A 673 -23.14 -34.71 9.70
CA CYS A 673 -22.43 -34.66 10.99
C CYS A 673 -22.37 -36.00 11.72
N LYS A 674 -23.32 -36.91 11.44
CA LYS A 674 -23.36 -38.26 12.05
C LYS A 674 -22.35 -39.22 11.43
N VAL A 675 -21.85 -38.92 10.23
CA VAL A 675 -20.79 -39.70 9.59
C VAL A 675 -19.44 -39.38 10.24
N GLY A 676 -18.63 -40.40 10.49
CA GLY A 676 -17.23 -40.23 10.88
C GLY A 676 -16.37 -40.11 9.65
N TRP A 677 -16.08 -38.89 9.20
CA TRP A 677 -15.24 -38.65 8.03
C TRP A 677 -13.76 -38.90 8.32
N TYR A 678 -13.06 -39.55 7.40
CA TYR A 678 -11.59 -39.72 7.44
C TYR A 678 -10.88 -38.40 7.15
N GLY A 679 -11.46 -37.57 6.27
CA GLY A 679 -11.03 -36.21 5.99
C GLY A 679 -12.11 -35.42 5.28
N THR A 680 -11.97 -34.10 5.31
CA THR A 680 -12.91 -33.16 4.69
C THR A 680 -12.18 -32.23 3.75
N VAL A 681 -12.64 -32.15 2.51
CA VAL A 681 -12.02 -31.36 1.45
C VAL A 681 -13.00 -30.38 0.85
N LEU A 682 -12.55 -29.13 0.72
CA LEU A 682 -13.30 -28.05 0.09
C LEU A 682 -12.66 -27.71 -1.24
N ASP A 683 -13.42 -27.80 -2.33
CA ASP A 683 -13.01 -27.31 -3.63
C ASP A 683 -13.65 -25.96 -3.92
N GLU A 684 -12.89 -25.04 -4.52
CA GLU A 684 -13.25 -23.62 -4.62
C GLU A 684 -13.63 -23.05 -3.24
N ALA A 685 -12.69 -23.15 -2.29
CA ALA A 685 -12.87 -22.76 -0.89
C ALA A 685 -13.27 -21.28 -0.68
N GLN A 686 -13.18 -20.41 -1.69
CA GLN A 686 -13.76 -19.06 -1.67
C GLN A 686 -15.28 -19.06 -1.40
N ASN A 687 -15.98 -20.18 -1.60
CA ASN A 687 -17.39 -20.32 -1.23
C ASN A 687 -17.66 -20.19 0.28
N ILE A 688 -16.62 -20.31 1.13
CA ILE A 688 -16.72 -20.09 2.59
C ILE A 688 -16.06 -18.77 3.04
N LYS A 689 -15.84 -17.82 2.13
CA LYS A 689 -15.14 -16.55 2.39
C LYS A 689 -15.71 -15.73 3.55
N ASN A 690 -17.03 -15.75 3.73
CA ASN A 690 -17.67 -15.07 4.86
C ASN A 690 -17.96 -16.09 5.99
N PRO A 691 -17.28 -15.96 7.14
CA PRO A 691 -17.38 -16.91 8.24
C PRO A 691 -18.75 -16.94 8.91
N HIS A 692 -19.58 -15.92 8.73
CA HIS A 692 -20.92 -15.86 9.34
C HIS A 692 -22.00 -16.52 8.49
N THR A 693 -21.70 -16.92 7.25
CA THR A 693 -22.68 -17.57 6.37
C THR A 693 -23.11 -18.93 6.92
N LYS A 694 -24.38 -19.30 6.68
CA LYS A 694 -24.93 -20.59 7.10
C LYS A 694 -24.15 -21.76 6.50
N GLN A 695 -23.67 -21.61 5.25
CA GLN A 695 -22.84 -22.61 4.58
C GLN A 695 -21.48 -22.76 5.27
N ALA A 696 -20.75 -21.68 5.54
CA ALA A 696 -19.44 -21.75 6.20
C ALA A 696 -19.53 -22.38 7.60
N ARG A 697 -20.55 -22.02 8.38
CA ARG A 697 -20.79 -22.62 9.70
C ARG A 697 -21.09 -24.12 9.58
N ALA A 698 -22.01 -24.51 8.70
CA ALA A 698 -22.36 -25.92 8.52
C ALA A 698 -21.15 -26.76 8.08
N VAL A 699 -20.35 -26.28 7.13
CA VAL A 699 -19.15 -26.98 6.66
C VAL A 699 -18.12 -27.16 7.78
N ARG A 700 -17.86 -26.13 8.60
CA ARG A 700 -16.94 -26.25 9.74
C ARG A 700 -17.41 -27.25 10.79
N GLU A 701 -18.71 -27.31 11.06
CA GLU A 701 -19.29 -28.26 12.01
C GLU A 701 -19.26 -29.71 11.50
N ILE A 702 -19.42 -29.91 10.19
CA ILE A 702 -19.34 -31.25 9.56
C ILE A 702 -17.89 -31.75 9.50
N ALA A 703 -16.92 -30.83 9.38
CA ALA A 703 -15.53 -31.14 9.08
C ALA A 703 -14.83 -31.95 10.17
N LYS A 704 -14.47 -33.19 9.83
CA LYS A 704 -13.71 -34.12 10.67
C LYS A 704 -12.50 -34.70 9.91
N GLY A 705 -11.53 -35.22 10.66
CA GLY A 705 -10.30 -35.78 10.12
C GLY A 705 -9.32 -34.70 9.66
N TYR A 706 -8.48 -35.02 8.67
CA TYR A 706 -7.65 -34.01 8.02
C TYR A 706 -8.53 -33.02 7.22
N ARG A 707 -8.05 -31.79 7.05
CA ARG A 707 -8.82 -30.73 6.38
C ARG A 707 -8.01 -30.11 5.25
N ILE A 708 -8.55 -30.13 4.04
CA ILE A 708 -7.88 -29.58 2.86
C ILE A 708 -8.79 -28.57 2.17
N ALA A 709 -8.23 -27.42 1.82
CA ALA A 709 -8.89 -26.41 0.99
C ALA A 709 -8.17 -26.33 -0.36
N LEU A 710 -8.91 -26.45 -1.46
CA LEU A 710 -8.43 -26.25 -2.82
C LEU A 710 -9.02 -24.94 -3.33
N THR A 711 -8.18 -24.02 -3.76
CA THR A 711 -8.61 -22.71 -4.28
C THR A 711 -7.67 -22.22 -5.39
N GLY A 712 -8.14 -21.37 -6.29
CA GLY A 712 -7.27 -20.68 -7.26
C GLY A 712 -6.63 -19.41 -6.69
N THR A 713 -7.30 -18.79 -5.72
CA THR A 713 -6.92 -17.52 -5.11
C THR A 713 -7.22 -17.62 -3.61
N PRO A 714 -6.19 -17.77 -2.75
CA PRO A 714 -6.43 -17.99 -1.32
C PRO A 714 -6.96 -16.73 -0.62
N ILE A 715 -6.75 -15.56 -1.21
CA ILE A 715 -7.28 -14.26 -0.80
C ILE A 715 -7.81 -13.60 -2.07
N GLU A 716 -9.12 -13.33 -2.15
CA GLU A 716 -9.71 -12.64 -3.29
C GLU A 716 -9.92 -11.15 -3.00
N ASN A 717 -10.34 -10.81 -1.78
CA ASN A 717 -10.78 -9.44 -1.47
C ASN A 717 -10.32 -8.91 -0.11
N ARG A 718 -10.32 -9.72 0.95
CA ARG A 718 -10.08 -9.27 2.34
C ARG A 718 -9.29 -10.29 3.14
N LEU A 719 -8.49 -9.84 4.11
CA LEU A 719 -7.77 -10.73 5.03
C LEU A 719 -8.72 -11.55 5.93
N THR A 720 -9.96 -11.10 6.08
CA THR A 720 -11.01 -11.87 6.76
C THR A 720 -11.41 -13.16 6.04
N GLU A 721 -11.19 -13.26 4.72
CA GLU A 721 -11.41 -14.49 3.94
C GLU A 721 -10.36 -15.54 4.29
N LEU A 722 -9.09 -15.11 4.42
CA LEU A 722 -7.99 -15.93 4.89
C LEU A 722 -8.29 -16.50 6.28
N TRP A 723 -8.82 -15.68 7.20
CA TRP A 723 -9.23 -16.15 8.52
C TRP A 723 -10.28 -17.25 8.42
N SER A 724 -11.30 -17.10 7.56
CA SER A 724 -12.35 -18.12 7.41
C SER A 724 -11.81 -19.45 6.90
N ILE A 725 -10.88 -19.42 5.94
CA ILE A 725 -10.20 -20.62 5.41
C ILE A 725 -9.30 -21.23 6.48
N MET A 726 -8.47 -20.44 7.15
CA MET A 726 -7.57 -20.91 8.20
C MET A 726 -8.32 -21.48 9.40
N GLU A 727 -9.47 -20.91 9.75
CA GLU A 727 -10.35 -21.43 10.80
C GLU A 727 -10.99 -22.76 10.42
N PHE A 728 -11.26 -22.98 9.12
CA PHE A 728 -11.63 -24.32 8.66
C PHE A 728 -10.45 -25.28 8.75
N LEU A 729 -9.26 -24.89 8.30
CA LEU A 729 -8.09 -25.78 8.24
C LEU A 729 -7.58 -26.17 9.63
N ASN A 730 -7.32 -25.17 10.46
CA ASN A 730 -6.72 -25.27 11.79
C ASN A 730 -7.54 -24.43 12.78
N PRO A 731 -8.69 -24.95 13.28
CA PRO A 731 -9.60 -24.20 14.15
C PRO A 731 -8.88 -23.59 15.35
N GLY A 732 -9.17 -22.31 15.62
CA GLY A 732 -8.58 -21.57 16.72
C GLY A 732 -7.17 -21.03 16.46
N TYR A 733 -6.42 -21.50 15.44
CA TYR A 733 -5.02 -21.11 15.22
C TYR A 733 -4.79 -19.60 15.11
N LEU A 734 -5.68 -18.86 14.44
CA LEU A 734 -5.60 -17.40 14.32
C LEU A 734 -6.34 -16.65 15.45
N GLY A 735 -6.85 -17.35 16.45
CA GLY A 735 -7.69 -16.79 17.50
C GLY A 735 -9.09 -16.41 17.03
N SER A 736 -9.83 -15.67 17.86
CA SER A 736 -11.18 -15.23 17.52
C SER A 736 -11.18 -14.25 16.35
N TYR A 737 -12.29 -14.24 15.59
CA TYR A 737 -12.48 -13.32 14.47
C TYR A 737 -12.29 -11.85 14.86
N GLU A 738 -12.79 -11.45 16.02
CA GLU A 738 -12.68 -10.07 16.52
C GLU A 738 -11.24 -9.70 16.87
N LYS A 739 -10.49 -10.61 17.53
CA LYS A 739 -9.08 -10.38 17.85
C LYS A 739 -8.26 -10.29 16.56
N PHE A 740 -8.40 -11.25 15.65
CA PHE A 740 -7.74 -11.23 14.34
C PHE A 740 -8.01 -9.95 13.57
N ARG A 741 -9.27 -9.51 13.53
CA ARG A 741 -9.66 -8.29 12.83
C ARG A 741 -9.00 -7.04 13.43
N LYS A 742 -8.97 -6.94 14.77
CA LYS A 742 -8.40 -5.78 15.48
C LYS A 742 -6.87 -5.74 15.41
N THR A 743 -6.19 -6.87 15.57
CA THR A 743 -4.73 -6.93 15.71
C THR A 743 -3.99 -7.12 14.39
N LEU A 744 -4.61 -7.71 13.37
CA LEU A 744 -3.95 -7.99 12.08
C LEU A 744 -4.70 -7.34 10.91
N ALA A 745 -5.98 -7.64 10.73
CA ALA A 745 -6.68 -7.22 9.50
C ALA A 745 -6.79 -5.69 9.36
N ILE A 746 -7.20 -4.97 10.41
CA ILE A 746 -7.34 -3.50 10.38
C ILE A 746 -5.98 -2.79 10.23
N PRO A 747 -4.94 -3.12 11.04
CA PRO A 747 -3.59 -2.58 10.84
C PRO A 747 -3.07 -2.73 9.40
N ILE A 748 -3.24 -3.91 8.80
CA ILE A 748 -2.75 -4.18 7.44
C ILE A 748 -3.61 -3.47 6.39
N GLU A 749 -4.94 -3.61 6.44
CA GLU A 749 -5.83 -3.08 5.39
C GLU A 749 -5.97 -1.55 5.43
N ARG A 750 -5.93 -0.93 6.62
CA ARG A 750 -6.17 0.52 6.79
C ARG A 750 -4.90 1.35 6.95
N TYR A 751 -3.91 0.82 7.66
CA TYR A 751 -2.69 1.56 8.02
C TYR A 751 -1.44 1.05 7.30
N GLN A 752 -1.57 0.04 6.43
CA GLN A 752 -0.46 -0.56 5.67
C GLN A 752 0.72 -0.98 6.55
N ASP A 753 0.44 -1.47 7.77
CA ASP A 753 1.49 -1.88 8.71
C ASP A 753 2.25 -3.13 8.21
N GLU A 754 3.49 -2.92 7.79
CA GLU A 754 4.37 -3.98 7.32
C GLU A 754 4.70 -5.03 8.38
N LYS A 755 4.77 -4.63 9.66
CA LYS A 755 5.08 -5.56 10.76
C LYS A 755 3.97 -6.59 10.91
N SER A 756 2.73 -6.13 10.99
CA SER A 756 1.55 -7.01 11.04
C SER A 756 1.43 -7.90 9.80
N SER A 757 1.77 -7.36 8.61
CA SER A 757 1.75 -8.12 7.36
C SER A 757 2.75 -9.28 7.37
N LYS A 758 4.00 -9.03 7.78
CA LYS A 758 5.04 -10.06 7.92
C LYS A 758 4.64 -11.13 8.93
N VAL A 759 4.07 -10.73 10.08
CA VAL A 759 3.57 -11.67 11.09
C VAL A 759 2.49 -12.59 10.51
N LEU A 760 1.49 -12.03 9.82
CA LEU A 760 0.43 -12.82 9.19
C LEU A 760 0.98 -13.78 8.13
N GLN A 761 1.93 -13.32 7.32
CA GLN A 761 2.57 -14.16 6.31
C GLN A 761 3.30 -15.35 6.95
N MET A 762 4.07 -15.12 8.01
CA MET A 762 4.76 -16.19 8.76
C MET A 762 3.78 -17.20 9.38
N MET A 763 2.61 -16.74 9.84
CA MET A 763 1.56 -17.64 10.37
C MET A 763 0.92 -18.51 9.29
N ALA A 764 0.64 -17.91 8.12
CA ALA A 764 -0.15 -18.56 7.09
C ALA A 764 0.71 -19.47 6.17
N GLN A 765 1.96 -19.09 5.91
CA GLN A 765 2.86 -19.76 4.95
C GLN A 765 2.95 -21.29 5.13
N PRO A 766 3.12 -21.86 6.35
CA PRO A 766 3.28 -23.31 6.50
C PRO A 766 2.07 -24.13 6.02
N PHE A 767 0.89 -23.50 5.97
CA PHE A 767 -0.38 -24.15 5.66
C PHE A 767 -0.92 -23.78 4.29
N ILE A 768 -0.24 -22.90 3.54
CA ILE A 768 -0.70 -22.43 2.23
C ILE A 768 0.38 -22.63 1.19
N LEU A 769 0.08 -23.48 0.22
CA LEU A 769 0.91 -23.67 -0.96
C LEU A 769 0.27 -22.98 -2.16
N ARG A 770 0.93 -21.95 -2.71
CA ARG A 770 0.49 -21.23 -3.91
C ARG A 770 1.57 -21.24 -4.98
N ARG A 771 1.21 -21.65 -6.20
CA ARG A 771 2.08 -21.68 -7.37
C ARG A 771 1.39 -21.03 -8.56
N LEU A 772 2.14 -20.21 -9.31
CA LEU A 772 1.62 -19.45 -10.45
C LEU A 772 1.97 -20.13 -11.77
N LYS A 773 1.13 -19.98 -12.80
CA LYS A 773 1.43 -20.49 -14.15
C LYS A 773 2.60 -19.78 -14.82
N THR A 774 2.84 -18.54 -14.43
CA THR A 774 3.94 -17.69 -14.92
C THR A 774 5.29 -18.09 -14.34
N ASP A 775 5.31 -18.97 -13.33
CA ASP A 775 6.56 -19.45 -12.74
C ASP A 775 7.25 -20.46 -13.69
N LYS A 776 8.28 -19.96 -14.37
CA LYS A 776 9.12 -20.75 -15.29
C LYS A 776 9.86 -21.89 -14.59
N LYS A 777 10.01 -21.87 -13.25
CA LYS A 777 10.58 -22.99 -12.49
C LYS A 777 9.61 -24.18 -12.39
N ILE A 778 8.31 -23.95 -12.58
CA ILE A 778 7.23 -24.92 -12.35
C ILE A 778 6.67 -25.46 -13.67
N ILE A 779 6.54 -24.59 -14.68
CA ILE A 779 5.98 -24.95 -15.99
C ILE A 779 6.92 -24.52 -17.11
N GLN A 780 7.54 -25.49 -17.77
CA GLN A 780 8.33 -25.27 -18.98
C GLN A 780 7.50 -25.48 -20.27
N ASP A 781 6.36 -26.18 -20.18
CA ASP A 781 5.61 -26.70 -21.34
C ASP A 781 4.34 -25.92 -21.71
N LEU A 782 3.90 -24.93 -20.92
CA LEU A 782 2.73 -24.12 -21.32
C LEU A 782 3.18 -23.11 -22.37
N PRO A 783 2.52 -23.05 -23.53
CA PRO A 783 2.84 -22.06 -24.55
C PRO A 783 2.52 -20.65 -24.02
N GLU A 784 2.98 -19.62 -24.72
CA GLU A 784 2.72 -18.24 -24.28
C GLU A 784 1.21 -17.94 -24.23
N LYS A 785 0.80 -17.15 -23.22
CA LYS A 785 -0.52 -16.52 -23.18
C LYS A 785 -0.36 -15.05 -23.56
N GLN A 786 -1.02 -14.63 -24.63
CA GLN A 786 -1.01 -13.23 -25.07
C GLN A 786 -2.39 -12.62 -24.84
N GLU A 787 -2.46 -11.58 -24.01
CA GLU A 787 -3.69 -10.82 -23.81
C GLU A 787 -3.64 -9.52 -24.64
N THR A 788 -4.70 -9.26 -25.40
CA THR A 788 -4.80 -8.09 -26.28
C THR A 788 -6.16 -7.44 -26.06
N LYS A 789 -6.18 -6.13 -25.90
CA LYS A 789 -7.42 -5.35 -25.84
C LYS A 789 -7.87 -5.02 -27.26
N ALA A 790 -9.13 -5.29 -27.55
CA ALA A 790 -9.76 -4.96 -28.82
C ALA A 790 -10.72 -3.79 -28.61
N TYR A 791 -10.24 -2.58 -28.90
CA TYR A 791 -11.06 -1.38 -28.81
C TYR A 791 -12.03 -1.33 -30.00
N CYS A 792 -13.31 -1.12 -29.69
CA CYS A 792 -14.39 -1.04 -30.66
C CYS A 792 -15.11 0.30 -30.51
N ASN A 793 -15.47 0.92 -31.63
CA ASN A 793 -16.29 2.13 -31.60
C ASN A 793 -17.77 1.77 -31.42
N LEU A 794 -18.61 2.76 -31.17
CA LEU A 794 -20.06 2.60 -31.16
C LEU A 794 -20.66 3.09 -32.49
N THR A 795 -21.72 2.41 -32.95
CA THR A 795 -22.52 2.92 -34.07
C THR A 795 -23.30 4.18 -33.65
N LYS A 796 -23.72 5.00 -34.62
CA LYS A 796 -24.57 6.19 -34.35
C LYS A 796 -25.85 5.84 -33.58
N GLU A 797 -26.43 4.67 -33.86
CA GLU A 797 -27.57 4.15 -33.12
C GLU A 797 -27.22 3.87 -31.65
N GLN A 798 -26.11 3.15 -31.41
CA GLN A 798 -25.64 2.85 -30.06
C GLN A 798 -25.30 4.11 -29.27
N VAL A 799 -24.67 5.11 -29.89
CA VAL A 799 -24.37 6.42 -29.25
C VAL A 799 -25.66 7.10 -28.78
N THR A 800 -26.68 7.14 -29.64
CA THR A 800 -27.97 7.77 -29.34
C THR A 800 -28.69 7.07 -28.19
N LEU A 801 -28.76 5.73 -28.24
CA LEU A 801 -29.36 4.92 -27.19
C LEU A 801 -28.60 5.05 -25.85
N TYR A 802 -27.28 5.04 -25.91
CA TYR A 802 -26.42 5.19 -24.73
C TYR A 802 -26.66 6.54 -24.05
N GLN A 803 -26.63 7.64 -24.81
CA GLN A 803 -26.89 8.99 -24.28
C GLN A 803 -28.31 9.12 -23.71
N ALA A 804 -29.31 8.50 -24.34
CA ALA A 804 -30.68 8.50 -23.85
C ALA A 804 -30.80 7.81 -22.47
N ILE A 805 -30.18 6.64 -22.30
CA ILE A 805 -30.14 5.91 -21.00
C ILE A 805 -29.47 6.76 -19.92
N VAL A 806 -28.33 7.37 -20.24
CA VAL A 806 -27.59 8.21 -19.29
C VAL A 806 -28.45 9.40 -18.84
N LYS A 807 -29.10 10.08 -19.79
CA LYS A 807 -29.97 11.23 -19.51
C LYS A 807 -31.17 10.84 -18.64
N GLU A 808 -31.86 9.77 -19.00
CA GLU A 808 -33.02 9.25 -18.25
C GLU A 808 -32.63 8.89 -16.81
N MET A 809 -31.53 8.13 -16.64
CA MET A 809 -31.03 7.75 -15.32
C MET A 809 -30.75 8.99 -14.45
N PHE A 810 -30.09 10.02 -14.97
CA PHE A 810 -29.77 11.22 -14.18
C PHE A 810 -30.99 12.06 -13.81
N THR A 811 -32.06 11.99 -14.59
CA THR A 811 -33.34 12.60 -14.21
C THR A 811 -33.96 11.88 -13.02
N VAL A 812 -33.92 10.55 -12.99
CA VAL A 812 -34.55 9.74 -11.93
C VAL A 812 -33.69 9.65 -10.66
N ILE A 813 -32.35 9.63 -10.78
CA ILE A 813 -31.45 9.43 -9.63
C ILE A 813 -31.41 10.62 -8.66
N LYS A 814 -31.75 11.83 -9.12
CA LYS A 814 -31.73 13.06 -8.29
C LYS A 814 -32.72 13.04 -7.12
N GLY A 815 -33.74 12.18 -7.16
CA GLY A 815 -34.74 12.03 -6.10
C GLY A 815 -34.75 10.67 -5.40
N ALA A 816 -33.76 9.80 -5.65
CA ALA A 816 -33.73 8.44 -5.13
C ALA A 816 -32.59 8.23 -4.11
N GLU A 817 -32.90 7.62 -2.97
CA GLU A 817 -31.93 7.33 -1.89
C GLU A 817 -31.95 5.86 -1.46
N GLY A 818 -30.87 5.41 -0.80
CA GLY A 818 -30.80 4.05 -0.25
C GLY A 818 -30.89 2.96 -1.32
N ILE A 819 -31.74 1.95 -1.10
CA ILE A 819 -31.81 0.75 -1.95
C ILE A 819 -32.38 1.01 -3.34
N THR A 820 -33.30 1.99 -3.47
CA THR A 820 -33.89 2.37 -4.76
C THR A 820 -32.85 3.01 -5.67
N ARG A 821 -31.99 3.87 -5.12
CA ARG A 821 -30.83 4.44 -5.81
C ARG A 821 -29.90 3.35 -6.34
N LYS A 822 -29.52 2.38 -5.48
CA LYS A 822 -28.66 1.26 -5.87
C LYS A 822 -29.29 0.46 -7.01
N GLY A 823 -30.58 0.14 -6.91
CA GLY A 823 -31.33 -0.56 -7.97
C GLY A 823 -31.34 0.19 -9.31
N LEU A 824 -31.52 1.51 -9.29
CA LEU A 824 -31.51 2.33 -10.51
C LEU A 824 -30.14 2.35 -11.19
N ILE A 825 -29.05 2.48 -10.42
CA ILE A 825 -27.67 2.46 -10.94
C ILE A 825 -27.37 1.10 -11.59
N LEU A 826 -27.72 0.00 -10.93
CA LEU A 826 -27.49 -1.36 -11.46
C LEU A 826 -28.30 -1.62 -12.74
N SER A 827 -29.55 -1.14 -12.78
CA SER A 827 -30.40 -1.20 -13.96
C SER A 827 -29.81 -0.42 -15.13
N ALA A 828 -29.38 0.82 -14.90
CA ALA A 828 -28.74 1.65 -15.90
C ALA A 828 -27.42 1.04 -16.41
N LEU A 829 -26.56 0.56 -15.50
CA LEU A 829 -25.32 -0.13 -15.86
C LEU A 829 -25.58 -1.34 -16.76
N THR A 830 -26.61 -2.14 -16.44
CA THR A 830 -27.02 -3.29 -17.24
C THR A 830 -27.45 -2.86 -18.64
N LYS A 831 -28.28 -1.82 -18.76
CA LYS A 831 -28.74 -1.28 -20.04
C LYS A 831 -27.58 -0.71 -20.88
N LEU A 832 -26.64 0.02 -20.26
CA LEU A 832 -25.48 0.57 -20.95
C LEU A 832 -24.59 -0.53 -21.53
N LYS A 833 -24.32 -1.60 -20.76
CA LYS A 833 -23.58 -2.76 -21.25
C LYS A 833 -24.31 -3.48 -22.39
N GLN A 834 -25.63 -3.65 -22.29
CA GLN A 834 -26.44 -4.22 -23.37
C GLN A 834 -26.33 -3.41 -24.66
N VAL A 835 -26.37 -2.07 -24.59
CA VAL A 835 -26.19 -1.19 -25.76
C VAL A 835 -24.80 -1.34 -26.36
N CYS A 836 -23.73 -1.37 -25.55
CA CYS A 836 -22.38 -1.60 -26.06
C CYS A 836 -22.25 -2.92 -26.83
N ASN A 837 -22.99 -3.95 -26.42
CA ASN A 837 -22.95 -5.27 -27.04
C ASN A 837 -23.75 -5.35 -28.34
N HIS A 838 -25.03 -4.96 -28.28
CA HIS A 838 -25.91 -4.91 -29.44
C HIS A 838 -27.25 -4.19 -29.09
N PRO A 839 -27.75 -3.23 -29.89
CA PRO A 839 -29.02 -2.53 -29.65
C PRO A 839 -30.23 -3.43 -29.41
N ALA A 840 -30.32 -4.55 -30.13
CA ALA A 840 -31.39 -5.54 -29.98
C ALA A 840 -31.53 -6.14 -28.56
N LEU A 841 -30.47 -6.12 -27.73
CA LEU A 841 -30.56 -6.56 -26.33
C LEU A 841 -31.38 -5.61 -25.46
N LEU A 842 -31.41 -4.33 -25.81
CA LEU A 842 -32.20 -3.31 -25.12
C LEU A 842 -33.60 -3.18 -25.74
N LEU A 843 -33.68 -3.16 -27.07
CA LEU A 843 -34.92 -2.91 -27.81
C LEU A 843 -35.81 -4.14 -27.94
N HIS A 844 -35.24 -5.35 -27.76
CA HIS A 844 -35.93 -6.62 -27.95
C HIS A 844 -36.62 -6.78 -29.33
N ASP A 845 -36.11 -6.08 -30.34
CA ASP A 845 -36.72 -5.89 -31.66
C ASP A 845 -36.36 -6.98 -32.69
N ARG A 846 -35.67 -8.05 -32.26
CA ARG A 846 -35.24 -9.22 -33.08
C ARG A 846 -34.47 -8.88 -34.37
N SER A 847 -34.00 -7.65 -34.56
CA SER A 847 -33.25 -7.23 -35.75
C SER A 847 -31.75 -7.37 -35.49
N GLU A 848 -31.26 -8.57 -35.77
CA GLU A 848 -29.92 -9.09 -35.45
C GLU A 848 -28.84 -8.72 -36.50
N THR A 849 -28.97 -7.56 -37.13
CA THR A 849 -28.13 -7.18 -38.28
C THR A 849 -26.72 -6.74 -37.83
N ILE A 850 -25.66 -7.25 -38.49
CA ILE A 850 -24.24 -6.93 -38.22
C ILE A 850 -23.99 -5.43 -38.06
N LYS A 851 -24.59 -4.63 -38.96
CA LYS A 851 -24.36 -3.18 -39.07
C LYS A 851 -24.81 -2.36 -37.85
N ARG A 852 -25.50 -2.98 -36.89
CA ARG A 852 -26.00 -2.31 -35.68
C ARG A 852 -25.03 -2.38 -34.50
N SER A 853 -24.00 -3.23 -34.56
CA SER A 853 -22.99 -3.35 -33.49
C SER A 853 -21.59 -3.52 -34.07
N GLU A 854 -20.72 -2.57 -33.75
CA GLU A 854 -19.33 -2.61 -34.19
C GLU A 854 -18.54 -3.72 -33.49
N LYS A 855 -18.87 -4.05 -32.23
CA LYS A 855 -18.29 -5.21 -31.55
C LYS A 855 -18.58 -6.51 -32.30
N LEU A 856 -19.81 -6.67 -32.81
CA LEU A 856 -20.19 -7.85 -33.57
C LEU A 856 -19.44 -7.89 -34.91
N ASN A 857 -19.34 -6.75 -35.59
CA ASN A 857 -18.58 -6.61 -36.82
C ASN A 857 -17.11 -7.01 -36.61
N ARG A 858 -16.46 -6.41 -35.61
CA ARG A 858 -15.05 -6.69 -35.28
C ARG A 858 -14.81 -8.15 -34.89
N LEU A 859 -15.73 -8.75 -34.14
CA LEU A 859 -15.66 -10.17 -33.81
C LEU A 859 -15.73 -11.05 -35.07
N CYS A 860 -16.60 -10.70 -36.03
CA CYS A 860 -16.72 -11.45 -37.28
C CYS A 860 -15.45 -11.37 -38.12
N GLU A 861 -14.87 -10.17 -38.28
CA GLU A 861 -13.59 -9.97 -38.98
C GLU A 861 -12.48 -10.87 -38.40
N MET A 862 -12.33 -10.86 -37.07
CA MET A 862 -11.30 -11.65 -36.40
C MET A 862 -11.57 -13.15 -36.50
N LEU A 863 -12.84 -13.58 -36.41
CA LEU A 863 -13.19 -14.99 -36.54
C LEU A 863 -13.01 -15.50 -37.97
N GLU A 864 -13.19 -14.66 -38.99
CA GLU A 864 -12.97 -15.06 -40.38
C GLU A 864 -11.53 -15.49 -40.63
N GLU A 865 -10.56 -14.70 -40.15
CA GLU A 865 -9.13 -15.03 -40.19
C GLU A 865 -8.82 -16.31 -39.39
N ILE A 866 -9.30 -16.39 -38.15
CA ILE A 866 -9.04 -17.54 -37.25
C ILE A 866 -9.59 -18.84 -37.83
N ILE A 867 -10.80 -18.82 -38.39
CA ILE A 867 -11.44 -20.01 -38.95
C ILE A 867 -10.75 -20.43 -40.25
N ALA A 868 -10.27 -19.47 -41.06
CA ALA A 868 -9.50 -19.74 -42.28
C ALA A 868 -8.17 -20.45 -41.98
N GLU A 869 -7.52 -20.11 -40.87
CA GLU A 869 -6.29 -20.78 -40.38
C GLU A 869 -6.55 -22.14 -39.72
N GLY A 870 -7.80 -22.57 -39.58
CA GLY A 870 -8.16 -23.82 -38.92
C GLY A 870 -8.02 -23.78 -37.39
N ASN A 871 -8.05 -22.58 -36.81
CA ASN A 871 -8.00 -22.36 -35.37
C ASN A 871 -9.40 -22.41 -34.74
N LYS A 872 -9.46 -22.58 -33.41
CA LYS A 872 -10.73 -22.69 -32.67
C LYS A 872 -10.87 -21.59 -31.62
N ALA A 873 -12.07 -21.03 -31.51
CA ALA A 873 -12.37 -19.88 -30.66
C ALA A 873 -13.42 -20.18 -29.58
N LEU A 874 -13.16 -19.69 -28.36
CA LEU A 874 -14.17 -19.55 -27.30
C LEU A 874 -14.65 -18.11 -27.24
N ILE A 875 -15.96 -17.90 -27.13
CA ILE A 875 -16.53 -16.55 -26.97
C ILE A 875 -17.33 -16.51 -25.67
N PHE A 876 -16.90 -15.68 -24.73
CA PHE A 876 -17.53 -15.47 -23.45
C PHE A 876 -18.40 -14.21 -23.46
N THR A 877 -19.66 -14.35 -23.03
CA THR A 877 -20.59 -13.24 -22.84
C THR A 877 -21.36 -13.35 -21.52
N GLN A 878 -21.69 -12.23 -20.90
CA GLN A 878 -22.52 -12.17 -19.70
C GLN A 878 -23.98 -12.53 -19.98
N TYR A 879 -24.48 -12.20 -21.18
CA TYR A 879 -25.91 -12.23 -21.50
C TYR A 879 -26.26 -13.44 -22.37
N VAL A 880 -27.21 -14.26 -21.89
CA VAL A 880 -27.65 -15.46 -22.63
C VAL A 880 -28.29 -15.08 -23.97
N GLU A 881 -29.02 -13.96 -24.01
CA GLU A 881 -29.62 -13.45 -25.25
C GLU A 881 -28.54 -13.07 -26.27
N MET A 882 -27.46 -12.42 -25.86
CA MET A 882 -26.33 -12.12 -26.74
C MET A 882 -25.69 -13.40 -27.26
N GLY A 883 -25.52 -14.41 -26.40
CA GLY A 883 -25.02 -15.72 -26.82
C GLY A 883 -25.87 -16.38 -27.92
N LYS A 884 -27.20 -16.23 -27.86
CA LYS A 884 -28.11 -16.70 -28.92
C LYS A 884 -27.96 -15.90 -30.22
N ILE A 885 -27.84 -14.58 -30.13
CA ILE A 885 -27.59 -13.71 -31.28
C ILE A 885 -26.29 -14.11 -31.96
N LEU A 886 -25.20 -14.23 -31.18
CA LEU A 886 -23.89 -14.68 -31.67
C LEU A 886 -23.98 -16.06 -32.32
N GLN A 887 -24.61 -17.04 -31.66
CA GLN A 887 -24.74 -18.38 -32.21
C GLN A 887 -25.46 -18.37 -33.57
N LYS A 888 -26.63 -17.73 -33.65
CA LYS A 888 -27.41 -17.68 -34.89
C LYS A 888 -26.67 -16.94 -36.00
N HIS A 889 -26.06 -15.81 -35.65
CA HIS A 889 -25.35 -14.96 -36.59
C HIS A 889 -24.10 -15.64 -37.17
N LEU A 890 -23.23 -16.16 -36.31
CA LEU A 890 -21.98 -16.80 -36.71
C LEU A 890 -22.22 -18.11 -37.48
N GLN A 891 -23.28 -18.86 -37.15
CA GLN A 891 -23.69 -20.04 -37.94
C GLN A 891 -24.09 -19.67 -39.36
N PHE A 892 -24.85 -18.58 -39.50
CA PHE A 892 -25.27 -18.09 -40.81
C PHE A 892 -24.07 -17.58 -41.62
N LEU A 893 -23.19 -16.77 -41.00
CA LEU A 893 -22.05 -16.16 -41.67
C LEU A 893 -21.01 -17.19 -42.16
N PHE A 894 -20.61 -18.11 -41.28
CA PHE A 894 -19.55 -19.07 -41.61
C PHE A 894 -20.06 -20.39 -42.20
N ALA A 895 -21.38 -20.56 -42.32
CA ALA A 895 -22.02 -21.81 -42.74
C ALA A 895 -21.50 -23.05 -41.97
N ARG A 896 -21.13 -22.86 -40.70
CA ARG A 896 -20.60 -23.89 -39.81
C ARG A 896 -21.41 -23.92 -38.52
N GLU A 897 -21.46 -25.09 -37.88
CA GLU A 897 -22.10 -25.22 -36.57
C GLU A 897 -21.35 -24.37 -35.53
N VAL A 898 -22.10 -23.66 -34.68
CA VAL A 898 -21.57 -22.92 -33.53
C VAL A 898 -22.26 -23.43 -32.29
N LEU A 899 -21.47 -23.87 -31.32
CA LEU A 899 -21.99 -24.41 -30.07
C LEU A 899 -22.29 -23.27 -29.09
N PHE A 900 -23.30 -23.44 -28.24
CA PHE A 900 -23.62 -22.49 -27.19
C PHE A 900 -23.90 -23.18 -25.85
N LEU A 901 -23.17 -22.78 -24.81
CA LEU A 901 -23.34 -23.29 -23.45
C LEU A 901 -23.79 -22.18 -22.49
N HIS A 902 -24.96 -22.36 -21.89
CA HIS A 902 -25.49 -21.48 -20.85
C HIS A 902 -26.04 -22.28 -19.65
N GLY A 903 -26.36 -21.59 -18.56
CA GLY A 903 -26.78 -22.22 -17.30
C GLY A 903 -28.06 -23.06 -17.37
N GLY A 904 -28.89 -22.85 -18.39
CA GLY A 904 -30.13 -23.61 -18.61
C GLY A 904 -29.95 -24.93 -19.35
N VAL A 905 -28.75 -25.23 -19.85
CA VAL A 905 -28.48 -26.49 -20.58
C VAL A 905 -28.37 -27.66 -19.59
N PRO A 906 -29.17 -28.72 -19.74
CA PRO A 906 -29.09 -29.93 -18.91
C PRO A 906 -27.71 -30.57 -18.93
N ARG A 907 -27.33 -31.21 -17.82
CA ARG A 907 -25.98 -31.78 -17.63
C ARG A 907 -25.55 -32.76 -18.74
N LYS A 908 -26.42 -33.69 -19.14
CA LYS A 908 -26.12 -34.66 -20.22
C LYS A 908 -25.80 -33.96 -21.55
N GLN A 909 -26.53 -32.90 -21.87
CA GLN A 909 -26.29 -32.12 -23.09
C GLN A 909 -25.02 -31.27 -22.99
N ARG A 910 -24.72 -30.71 -21.81
CA ARG A 910 -23.47 -29.98 -21.56
C ARG A 910 -22.23 -30.83 -21.85
N ASP A 911 -22.18 -32.04 -21.32
CA ASP A 911 -21.05 -32.96 -21.51
C ASP A 911 -20.89 -33.29 -23.00
N SER A 912 -22.00 -33.56 -23.70
CA SER A 912 -21.99 -33.81 -25.15
C SER A 912 -21.48 -32.63 -25.98
N LEU A 913 -21.78 -31.38 -25.60
CA LEU A 913 -21.30 -30.19 -26.31
C LEU A 913 -19.78 -30.01 -26.14
N ILE A 914 -19.27 -30.24 -24.92
CA ILE A 914 -17.84 -30.16 -24.62
C ILE A 914 -17.07 -31.22 -25.41
N ASP A 915 -17.54 -32.47 -25.39
CA ASP A 915 -16.91 -33.57 -26.10
C ASP A 915 -16.93 -33.34 -27.63
N LYS A 916 -17.99 -32.71 -28.14
CA LYS A 916 -18.10 -32.36 -29.56
C LYS A 916 -17.10 -31.28 -29.99
N PHE A 917 -16.89 -30.26 -29.16
CA PHE A 917 -15.92 -29.18 -29.42
C PHE A 917 -14.46 -29.68 -29.38
N GLN A 918 -14.16 -30.56 -28.42
CA GLN A 918 -12.82 -31.09 -28.18
C GLN A 918 -12.33 -32.11 -29.23
N LYS A 919 -13.17 -32.49 -30.21
CA LYS A 919 -12.75 -33.32 -31.36
C LYS A 919 -11.99 -32.47 -32.36
N GLU A 920 -10.96 -33.01 -33.00
CA GLU A 920 -10.15 -32.29 -34.00
C GLU A 920 -11.01 -31.69 -35.14
N LYS A 921 -11.94 -32.47 -35.70
CA LYS A 921 -12.95 -32.02 -36.70
C LYS A 921 -14.23 -31.43 -36.07
N GLY A 922 -14.15 -30.96 -34.83
CA GLY A 922 -15.27 -30.34 -34.12
C GLY A 922 -15.59 -28.92 -34.60
N PRO A 923 -16.72 -28.34 -34.17
CA PRO A 923 -17.11 -26.97 -34.49
C PRO A 923 -16.00 -25.96 -34.15
N PRO A 924 -15.74 -24.96 -35.02
CA PRO A 924 -14.63 -24.02 -34.81
C PRO A 924 -14.91 -22.97 -33.73
N VAL A 925 -16.19 -22.72 -33.40
CA VAL A 925 -16.60 -21.68 -32.46
C VAL A 925 -17.49 -22.25 -31.38
N PHE A 926 -17.20 -21.91 -30.12
CA PHE A 926 -18.01 -22.25 -28.96
C PHE A 926 -18.30 -21.01 -28.12
N VAL A 927 -19.57 -20.61 -28.05
CA VAL A 927 -20.06 -19.52 -27.22
C VAL A 927 -20.38 -20.03 -25.82
N LEU A 928 -19.98 -19.32 -24.77
CA LEU A 928 -20.23 -19.65 -23.37
C LEU A 928 -20.74 -18.44 -22.62
N SER A 929 -21.74 -18.64 -21.76
CA SER A 929 -22.06 -17.60 -20.78
C SER A 929 -21.01 -17.59 -19.65
N ILE A 930 -20.52 -16.42 -19.23
CA ILE A 930 -19.40 -16.30 -18.26
C ILE A 930 -19.68 -17.10 -16.98
N LYS A 931 -20.91 -17.06 -16.45
CA LYS A 931 -21.29 -17.82 -15.25
C LYS A 931 -21.36 -19.34 -15.48
N ALA A 932 -21.67 -19.80 -16.70
CA ALA A 932 -21.67 -21.22 -17.06
C ALA A 932 -20.26 -21.73 -17.43
N GLY A 933 -19.43 -20.86 -18.00
CA GLY A 933 -18.04 -21.12 -18.39
C GLY A 933 -17.03 -21.01 -17.25
N GLY A 934 -17.34 -20.28 -16.16
CA GLY A 934 -16.54 -20.20 -14.94
C GLY A 934 -16.42 -21.51 -14.15
N LEU A 935 -17.04 -22.60 -14.63
CA LEU A 935 -17.28 -23.82 -13.87
C LEU A 935 -16.40 -24.99 -14.32
N GLY A 936 -15.16 -25.12 -13.82
CA GLY A 936 -14.35 -26.35 -13.92
C GLY A 936 -14.04 -26.94 -15.31
N LEU A 937 -14.49 -26.36 -16.43
CA LEU A 937 -14.44 -26.97 -17.76
C LEU A 937 -13.01 -27.09 -18.31
N ASN A 938 -12.76 -28.10 -19.13
CA ASN A 938 -11.50 -28.28 -19.87
C ASN A 938 -11.76 -28.11 -21.36
N LEU A 939 -11.24 -27.04 -21.97
CA LEU A 939 -11.49 -26.62 -23.37
C LEU A 939 -10.17 -26.33 -24.11
N THR A 940 -9.18 -27.22 -23.95
CA THR A 940 -7.81 -27.08 -24.45
C THR A 940 -7.66 -27.02 -25.98
N GLU A 941 -8.65 -27.46 -26.75
CA GLU A 941 -8.60 -27.35 -28.22
C GLU A 941 -8.76 -25.92 -28.73
N ALA A 942 -9.25 -24.99 -27.91
CA ALA A 942 -9.32 -23.58 -28.29
C ALA A 942 -7.99 -22.88 -28.07
N ASN A 943 -7.51 -22.17 -29.07
CA ASN A 943 -6.34 -21.31 -28.99
C ASN A 943 -6.68 -19.81 -29.05
N TYR A 944 -7.92 -19.45 -29.37
CA TYR A 944 -8.42 -18.09 -29.27
C TYR A 944 -9.52 -17.98 -28.23
N VAL A 945 -9.47 -16.94 -27.41
CA VAL A 945 -10.48 -16.63 -26.39
C VAL A 945 -10.93 -15.19 -26.55
N PHE A 946 -12.24 -14.99 -26.72
CA PHE A 946 -12.87 -13.69 -26.84
C PHE A 946 -13.71 -13.41 -25.60
N HIS A 947 -13.42 -12.34 -24.88
CA HIS A 947 -14.33 -11.76 -23.90
C HIS A 947 -15.10 -10.65 -24.61
N TYR A 948 -16.35 -10.94 -24.97
CA TYR A 948 -17.20 -10.02 -25.74
C TYR A 948 -17.64 -8.81 -24.91
N ASP A 949 -17.75 -8.99 -23.60
CA ASP A 949 -18.21 -7.98 -22.64
C ASP A 949 -17.16 -7.78 -21.55
N ARG A 950 -16.87 -6.53 -21.16
CA ARG A 950 -15.91 -6.26 -20.07
C ARG A 950 -16.54 -6.55 -18.71
N TRP A 951 -15.97 -7.49 -17.97
CA TRP A 951 -16.42 -7.84 -16.63
C TRP A 951 -15.64 -7.05 -15.57
N TRP A 952 -16.30 -6.61 -14.49
CA TRP A 952 -15.69 -5.77 -13.45
C TRP A 952 -14.76 -6.54 -12.50
N ASN A 953 -14.77 -7.88 -12.52
CA ASN A 953 -13.89 -8.71 -11.71
C ASN A 953 -12.89 -9.47 -12.61
N PRO A 954 -11.62 -9.04 -12.67
CA PRO A 954 -10.59 -9.69 -13.46
C PRO A 954 -10.43 -11.19 -13.15
N ALA A 955 -10.66 -11.61 -11.90
CA ALA A 955 -10.53 -13.01 -11.50
C ALA A 955 -11.53 -13.92 -12.23
N VAL A 956 -12.76 -13.42 -12.50
CA VAL A 956 -13.78 -14.19 -13.23
C VAL A 956 -13.42 -14.34 -14.70
N GLU A 957 -12.89 -13.28 -15.33
CA GLU A 957 -12.41 -13.35 -16.72
C GLU A 957 -11.18 -14.24 -16.85
N ASN A 958 -10.24 -14.13 -15.92
CA ASN A 958 -9.04 -14.97 -15.87
C ASN A 958 -9.44 -16.44 -15.69
N GLN A 959 -10.39 -16.73 -14.80
CA GLN A 959 -10.94 -18.08 -14.60
C GLN A 959 -11.62 -18.63 -15.87
N ALA A 960 -12.31 -17.78 -16.64
CA ALA A 960 -12.89 -18.18 -17.93
C ALA A 960 -11.83 -18.40 -19.01
N THR A 961 -10.80 -17.57 -19.06
CA THR A 961 -9.63 -17.69 -19.96
C THR A 961 -8.83 -18.97 -19.68
N ASP A 962 -8.63 -19.28 -18.40
CA ASP A 962 -7.91 -20.47 -17.93
C ASP A 962 -8.58 -21.79 -18.31
N ARG A 963 -9.78 -21.76 -18.90
CA ARG A 963 -10.44 -22.94 -19.49
C ARG A 963 -9.78 -23.39 -20.79
N ALA A 964 -9.26 -22.44 -21.59
CA ALA A 964 -8.47 -22.70 -22.78
C ALA A 964 -6.96 -22.76 -22.45
N PHE A 965 -6.49 -21.90 -21.54
CA PHE A 965 -5.10 -21.88 -21.07
C PHE A 965 -4.87 -22.89 -19.93
N ARG A 966 -5.00 -24.18 -20.24
CA ARG A 966 -4.91 -25.29 -19.27
C ARG A 966 -3.90 -26.34 -19.73
N ILE A 967 -3.41 -27.17 -18.81
CA ILE A 967 -2.51 -28.27 -19.13
C ILE A 967 -3.17 -29.19 -20.17
N GLY A 968 -2.43 -29.48 -21.25
CA GLY A 968 -2.94 -30.15 -22.45
C GLY A 968 -3.08 -29.23 -23.66
N GLN A 969 -2.99 -27.91 -23.45
CA GLN A 969 -2.84 -26.92 -24.50
C GLN A 969 -1.46 -27.06 -25.17
N LYS A 970 -1.45 -27.20 -26.50
CA LYS A 970 -0.23 -27.32 -27.32
C LYS A 970 0.06 -26.07 -28.15
N ARG A 971 -0.90 -25.15 -28.26
CA ARG A 971 -0.83 -23.94 -29.09
C ARG A 971 -0.84 -22.68 -28.23
N LYS A 972 -0.18 -21.63 -28.70
CA LYS A 972 -0.22 -20.29 -28.09
C LYS A 972 -1.68 -19.85 -27.92
N VAL A 973 -2.04 -19.35 -26.73
CA VAL A 973 -3.41 -18.90 -26.43
C VAL A 973 -3.47 -17.38 -26.54
N ILE A 974 -4.31 -16.90 -27.45
CA ILE A 974 -4.53 -15.48 -27.70
C ILE A 974 -5.88 -15.09 -27.10
N VAL A 975 -5.88 -14.06 -26.25
CA VAL A 975 -7.04 -13.63 -25.48
C VAL A 975 -7.39 -12.21 -25.89
N HIS A 976 -8.55 -12.02 -26.50
CA HIS A 976 -9.08 -10.73 -26.91
C HIS A 976 -10.13 -10.23 -25.93
N LYS A 977 -9.91 -9.05 -25.36
CA LYS A 977 -10.84 -8.38 -24.44
C LYS A 977 -11.47 -7.21 -25.17
N PHE A 978 -12.76 -7.32 -25.51
CA PHE A 978 -13.49 -6.28 -26.24
C PHE A 978 -13.87 -5.14 -25.30
N ILE A 979 -13.60 -3.91 -25.73
CA ILE A 979 -13.86 -2.70 -24.95
C ILE A 979 -14.44 -1.64 -25.89
N CYS A 980 -15.62 -1.12 -25.58
CA CYS A 980 -16.14 0.04 -26.33
C CYS A 980 -15.49 1.36 -25.89
N THR A 981 -14.88 2.07 -26.82
CA THR A 981 -14.23 3.38 -26.61
C THR A 981 -15.24 4.46 -26.22
N GLY A 982 -14.86 5.33 -25.29
CA GLY A 982 -15.67 6.43 -24.80
C GLY A 982 -16.84 6.01 -23.90
N THR A 983 -16.93 4.72 -23.53
CA THR A 983 -18.06 4.15 -22.76
C THR A 983 -17.67 3.75 -21.34
N ILE A 984 -18.67 3.28 -20.58
CA ILE A 984 -18.51 2.64 -19.28
C ILE A 984 -17.50 1.49 -19.28
N GLU A 985 -17.35 0.75 -20.38
CA GLU A 985 -16.42 -0.39 -20.44
C GLU A 985 -14.95 0.06 -20.38
N GLU A 986 -14.62 1.14 -21.08
CA GLU A 986 -13.28 1.74 -21.06
C GLU A 986 -12.97 2.33 -19.68
N LYS A 987 -13.94 3.02 -19.07
CA LYS A 987 -13.78 3.57 -17.71
C LYS A 987 -13.57 2.47 -16.66
N ILE A 988 -14.29 1.35 -16.79
CA ILE A 988 -14.07 0.18 -15.92
C ILE A 988 -12.67 -0.39 -16.16
N ASP A 989 -12.22 -0.50 -17.41
CA ASP A 989 -10.89 -1.01 -17.73
C ASP A 989 -9.76 -0.14 -17.16
N GLU A 990 -9.82 1.18 -17.36
CA GLU A 990 -8.89 2.17 -16.80
C GLU A 990 -8.79 2.03 -15.27
N MET A 991 -9.93 1.84 -14.59
CA MET A 991 -9.97 1.64 -13.14
C MET A 991 -9.34 0.32 -12.69
N LEU A 992 -9.55 -0.76 -13.44
CA LEU A 992 -8.94 -2.06 -13.16
C LEU A 992 -7.43 -2.02 -13.35
N GLU A 993 -6.92 -1.28 -14.33
CA GLU A 993 -5.48 -1.14 -14.57
C GLU A 993 -4.78 -0.28 -13.54
N ARG A 994 -5.33 0.89 -13.18
CA ARG A 994 -4.77 1.74 -12.11
C ARG A 994 -4.65 0.99 -10.78
N LYS A 995 -5.51 -0.01 -10.55
CA LYS A 995 -5.54 -0.81 -9.32
C LYS A 995 -4.68 -2.07 -9.35
N LYS A 996 -4.18 -2.54 -10.50
CA LYS A 996 -3.25 -3.69 -10.55
C LYS A 996 -1.93 -3.43 -9.81
N GLY A 997 -1.52 -2.16 -9.62
CA GLY A 997 -0.32 -1.78 -8.86
C GLY A 997 -0.51 -1.70 -7.33
N LEU A 998 -1.75 -1.63 -6.85
CA LEU A 998 -2.12 -1.65 -5.43
C LEU A 998 -2.78 -3.00 -5.16
N ALA A 999 -2.01 -3.98 -4.69
CA ALA A 999 -2.42 -5.37 -4.42
C ALA A 999 -3.94 -5.55 -4.22
N GLU A 1000 -4.59 -6.22 -5.18
CA GLU A 1000 -5.94 -6.86 -5.29
C GLU A 1000 -7.08 -6.60 -4.25
N SER A 1001 -6.97 -5.64 -3.34
CA SER A 1001 -7.66 -5.62 -2.04
C SER A 1001 -8.84 -4.65 -1.94
N ILE A 1002 -9.12 -3.84 -2.98
CA ILE A 1002 -10.05 -2.70 -2.84
C ILE A 1002 -11.35 -2.85 -3.67
N ILE A 1003 -11.43 -3.77 -4.64
CA ILE A 1003 -12.68 -3.98 -5.40
C ILE A 1003 -13.38 -5.22 -4.87
N GLY A 1004 -14.40 -5.03 -4.03
CA GLY A 1004 -15.30 -6.12 -3.65
C GLY A 1004 -15.94 -6.77 -4.88
N SER A 1005 -16.10 -8.10 -4.83
CA SER A 1005 -16.65 -9.00 -5.87
C SER A 1005 -18.08 -8.73 -6.43
N GLY A 1006 -18.57 -7.49 -6.46
CA GLY A 1006 -19.88 -7.13 -7.03
C GLY A 1006 -19.95 -5.69 -7.54
N GLU A 1007 -21.07 -5.36 -8.20
CA GLU A 1007 -21.38 -4.02 -8.71
C GLU A 1007 -21.58 -2.98 -7.57
N SER A 1008 -21.53 -3.42 -6.30
CA SER A 1008 -21.83 -2.61 -5.12
C SER A 1008 -20.94 -1.38 -5.00
N TRP A 1009 -19.65 -1.47 -5.33
CA TRP A 1009 -18.74 -0.32 -5.23
C TRP A 1009 -19.16 0.84 -6.14
N ILE A 1010 -19.70 0.54 -7.33
CA ILE A 1010 -20.25 1.55 -8.26
C ILE A 1010 -21.49 2.19 -7.65
N THR A 1011 -22.31 1.39 -6.95
CA THR A 1011 -23.54 1.90 -6.32
C THR A 1011 -23.29 2.77 -5.09
N GLU A 1012 -22.11 2.69 -4.45
CA GLU A 1012 -21.74 3.55 -3.32
C GLU A 1012 -21.09 4.88 -3.76
N LEU A 1013 -20.75 5.05 -5.06
CA LEU A 1013 -20.15 6.29 -5.55
C LEU A 1013 -21.12 7.48 -5.46
N SER A 1014 -20.59 8.70 -5.33
CA SER A 1014 -21.39 9.93 -5.38
C SER A 1014 -22.05 10.12 -6.75
N ASN A 1015 -23.13 10.91 -6.81
CA ASN A 1015 -23.84 11.17 -8.06
C ASN A 1015 -22.92 11.83 -9.12
N ASP A 1016 -22.01 12.70 -8.69
CA ASP A 1016 -21.05 13.36 -9.60
C ASP A 1016 -20.04 12.37 -10.18
N LYS A 1017 -19.55 11.44 -9.34
CA LYS A 1017 -18.64 10.40 -9.82
C LYS A 1017 -19.34 9.41 -10.75
N ILE A 1018 -20.60 9.07 -10.48
CA ILE A 1018 -21.41 8.24 -11.40
C ILE A 1018 -21.61 8.99 -12.73
N LYS A 1019 -21.82 10.31 -12.70
CA LYS A 1019 -21.93 11.14 -13.89
C LYS A 1019 -20.66 11.12 -14.72
N GLU A 1020 -19.50 11.30 -14.11
CA GLU A 1020 -18.22 11.18 -14.80
C GLU A 1020 -18.04 9.81 -15.47
N ILE A 1021 -18.35 8.73 -14.75
CA ILE A 1021 -18.12 7.35 -15.23
C ILE A 1021 -19.11 6.94 -16.33
N PHE A 1022 -20.38 7.35 -16.22
CA PHE A 1022 -21.44 6.89 -17.13
C PHE A 1022 -21.56 7.80 -18.37
N THR A 1023 -21.04 9.03 -18.33
CA THR A 1023 -21.12 9.96 -19.47
C THR A 1023 -20.29 9.46 -20.64
N LEU A 1024 -20.91 9.45 -21.82
CA LEU A 1024 -20.27 9.03 -23.07
C LEU A 1024 -19.32 10.12 -23.58
N ARG A 1025 -18.08 9.75 -23.91
CA ARG A 1025 -17.18 10.59 -24.73
C ARG A 1025 -17.52 10.37 -26.20
N ALA A 1026 -18.48 11.14 -26.70
CA ALA A 1026 -19.10 10.90 -28.00
C ALA A 1026 -18.15 11.01 -29.21
N LYS A 1027 -17.12 11.86 -29.14
CA LYS A 1027 -16.08 11.98 -30.17
C LYS A 1027 -15.25 10.68 -30.27
N ASP A 1028 -14.71 10.25 -29.14
CA ASP A 1028 -13.92 9.01 -28.99
C ASP A 1028 -14.75 7.77 -29.39
N ALA A 1029 -16.02 7.73 -28.98
CA ALA A 1029 -16.93 6.62 -29.27
C ALA A 1029 -17.29 6.47 -30.76
N LEU A 1030 -17.20 7.55 -31.56
CA LEU A 1030 -17.48 7.51 -33.00
C LEU A 1030 -16.21 7.34 -33.85
N GLY A 1031 -15.02 7.37 -33.25
CA GLY A 1031 -13.74 7.26 -33.96
C GLY A 1031 -13.48 8.42 -34.94
N ILE A 1032 -13.97 9.63 -34.62
CA ILE A 1032 -13.73 10.81 -35.46
C ILE A 1032 -12.37 11.38 -35.07
N GLU A 1033 -11.34 11.16 -35.90
CA GLU A 1033 -10.05 11.85 -35.79
C GLU A 1033 -10.26 13.36 -36.04
N GLU A 1034 -9.61 14.21 -35.23
CA GLU A 1034 -9.62 15.66 -35.46
C GLU A 1034 -8.91 15.95 -36.78
N GLY A 1035 -9.71 16.30 -37.80
CA GLY A 1035 -9.20 16.83 -39.05
C GLY A 1035 -8.47 18.15 -38.79
N VAL A 1036 -7.24 18.19 -39.30
CA VAL A 1036 -6.30 19.33 -39.44
C VAL A 1036 -6.95 20.70 -39.54
#